data_AF-A0A853M665-F1
#
_entry.id   AF-A0A853M665-F1
#
_cell.length_a   1.000
_cell.length_b   1.000
_cell.length_c   1.000
_cell.angle_alpha   90.00
_cell.angle_beta   90.00
_cell.angle_gamma   90.00
#
_symmetry.space_group_name_H-M   'P 1'
#
loop_
_entity.id
_entity.type
_entity.pdbx_description
1 polymer ?
#
loop_
_entity_poly.entity_id
_entity_poly.type
_entity_poly.pdbx_seq_one_letter_code
_entity_poly.pdbx_strand_id
1 'polypeptide(L)'
;MKWVTYQGDDGERVGVLSGDTIHALPAGVTLLDLIARGPDGLRQAGEEAQRSPAGTVPLADVRLLAPIPRPPSIRDSLCFLDHMRNCQAAMGAGRLLADSWYRIPAFYFACPATVLGPYDDAPTAPGSAWQDFELEIAAVIGTGGKDLTVEQAERAIIGYTIFNDWSARDLQQMEGQLGIGQGKGKDSGVTLGPYLVTPDELEPYRHPSHPGKLDLRVTALVNDAVIGMGSTAQMDWTFGEVISYASRGVTLNPGDVIGSGTVPTCTLVEHLNPGALESFPGWLHDGDVVTLQVQGLGETRQTVRASSAPHALAARPNPDAAPAAPRVNRAPARVPYTRGLHQVADRVWAWTLPDGGYGWSNAGLIAGEGASLLVDTLFDLALTREMLTAMRPITGSAPITDALITHSNGDHTHGNQLLDKSVRIIAAHGTAEEIEHGMAPEMLAMAQTANLGPVATPYTRERFGHFDFSNITLRNADQTFERNLSIEVGGRRIDMLNLGPAHTAADSVVHVPDAGVLFGGDLLFIGCTPIVWAGPIANWVAACDTMIALDAPTVVPGHGPITDPDGIRAVRGYLVHVAEQAEAAYRRGLSWAEAADTIDLGEYATWLDAERVVVNVYQRYRELDPQTPQLEVMALLVMQAEWLAKRSA
;
A
#
# COMPACT_ATOMS: atom_id res chain seq x y z
N MET A 1 -6.34 39.08 10.57
CA MET A 1 -7.46 38.36 11.21
C MET A 1 -7.45 36.87 10.89
N LYS A 2 -8.00 36.04 11.82
CA LYS A 2 -8.26 34.61 11.60
C LYS A 2 -9.76 34.35 11.55
N TRP A 3 -10.23 33.78 10.44
CA TRP A 3 -11.65 33.44 10.22
C TRP A 3 -11.88 31.95 10.40
N VAL A 4 -13.00 31.61 11.05
CA VAL A 4 -13.44 30.23 11.29
C VAL A 4 -14.85 30.02 10.78
N THR A 5 -15.10 28.81 10.29
CA THR A 5 -16.43 28.27 10.05
C THR A 5 -16.62 27.10 11.02
N TYR A 6 -17.73 27.05 11.72
CA TYR A 6 -17.97 26.06 12.78
C TYR A 6 -19.44 25.62 12.82
N GLN A 7 -19.68 24.45 13.41
CA GLN A 7 -21.01 23.94 13.65
C GLN A 7 -21.60 24.61 14.89
N GLY A 8 -22.66 25.41 14.71
CA GLY A 8 -23.49 25.93 15.80
C GLY A 8 -24.81 25.15 15.91
N ASP A 9 -25.63 25.53 16.90
CA ASP A 9 -26.93 24.90 17.19
C ASP A 9 -27.90 24.95 16.00
N ASP A 10 -27.90 26.07 15.27
CA ASP A 10 -28.79 26.31 14.12
C ASP A 10 -28.13 26.00 12.76
N GLY A 11 -26.96 25.33 12.74
CA GLY A 11 -26.23 24.98 11.53
C GLY A 11 -24.84 25.65 11.40
N GLU A 12 -24.37 25.80 10.17
CA GLU A 12 -23.07 26.41 9.84
C GLU A 12 -23.01 27.88 10.30
N ARG A 13 -21.97 28.24 11.05
CA ARG A 13 -21.72 29.60 11.56
C ARG A 13 -20.32 30.06 11.21
N VAL A 14 -20.14 31.39 11.15
CA VAL A 14 -18.86 32.02 10.85
C VAL A 14 -18.50 33.01 11.95
N GLY A 15 -17.21 33.16 12.23
CA GLY A 15 -16.72 34.12 13.20
C GLY A 15 -15.26 34.50 12.99
N VAL A 16 -14.83 35.53 13.70
CA VAL A 16 -13.41 35.90 13.82
C VAL A 16 -12.86 35.34 15.12
N LEU A 17 -11.75 34.61 15.04
CA LEU A 17 -11.06 34.08 16.21
C LEU A 17 -10.13 35.16 16.81
N SER A 18 -10.25 35.40 18.11
CA SER A 18 -9.33 36.24 18.90
C SER A 18 -8.97 35.51 20.19
N GLY A 19 -7.69 35.16 20.35
CA GLY A 19 -7.28 34.19 21.36
C GLY A 19 -8.03 32.86 21.16
N ASP A 20 -8.69 32.38 22.21
CA ASP A 20 -9.50 31.15 22.18
C ASP A 20 -11.01 31.44 22.08
N THR A 21 -11.40 32.65 21.69
CA THR A 21 -12.81 33.07 21.58
C THR A 21 -13.19 33.40 20.14
N ILE A 22 -14.28 32.82 19.69
CA ILE A 22 -14.90 33.10 18.40
C ILE A 22 -15.91 34.23 18.58
N HIS A 23 -15.69 35.33 17.86
CA HIS A 23 -16.64 36.44 17.74
C HIS A 23 -17.56 36.16 16.55
N ALA A 24 -18.77 35.68 16.84
CA ALA A 24 -19.69 35.17 15.83
C ALA A 24 -20.36 36.28 15.02
N LEU A 25 -20.52 36.02 13.72
CA LEU A 25 -21.38 36.79 12.83
C LEU A 25 -22.84 36.35 12.99
N PRO A 26 -23.82 37.16 12.53
CA PRO A 26 -25.24 36.77 12.50
C PRO A 26 -25.50 35.45 11.75
N ALA A 27 -26.60 34.77 12.09
CA ALA A 27 -27.02 33.54 11.42
C ALA A 27 -27.22 33.75 9.91
N GLY A 28 -26.89 32.74 9.11
CA GLY A 28 -27.05 32.77 7.64
C GLY A 28 -25.97 33.54 6.89
N VAL A 29 -24.97 34.12 7.57
CA VAL A 29 -23.77 34.69 6.94
C VAL A 29 -22.74 33.58 6.73
N THR A 30 -22.31 33.38 5.48
CA THR A 30 -21.22 32.43 5.15
C THR A 30 -19.90 33.16 4.93
N LEU A 31 -18.77 32.45 5.10
CA LEU A 31 -17.45 33.05 4.88
C LEU A 31 -17.27 33.37 3.38
N LEU A 32 -17.86 32.56 2.50
CA LEU A 32 -17.86 32.79 1.07
C LEU A 32 -18.55 34.11 0.70
N ASP A 33 -19.71 34.42 1.31
CA ASP A 33 -20.41 35.69 1.10
C ASP A 33 -19.60 36.89 1.59
N LEU A 34 -18.79 36.71 2.65
CA LEU A 34 -17.91 37.76 3.15
C LEU A 34 -16.68 37.95 2.24
N ILE A 35 -16.10 36.86 1.76
CA ILE A 35 -15.00 36.87 0.79
C ILE A 35 -15.42 37.59 -0.50
N ALA A 36 -16.64 37.35 -0.97
CA ALA A 36 -17.19 38.01 -2.15
C ALA A 36 -17.33 39.54 -2.03
N ARG A 37 -17.27 40.10 -0.80
CA ARG A 37 -17.25 41.55 -0.56
C ARG A 37 -15.86 42.16 -0.73
N GLY A 38 -14.85 41.35 -1.02
CA GLY A 38 -13.46 41.76 -1.16
C GLY A 38 -12.77 42.06 0.19
N PRO A 39 -11.49 42.44 0.15
CA PRO A 39 -10.66 42.57 1.35
C PRO A 39 -11.17 43.62 2.36
N ASP A 40 -11.68 44.75 1.87
CA ASP A 40 -12.22 45.80 2.74
C ASP A 40 -13.53 45.39 3.41
N GLY A 41 -14.41 44.71 2.67
CA GLY A 41 -15.68 44.22 3.20
C GLY A 41 -15.48 43.10 4.23
N LEU A 42 -14.54 42.17 3.98
CA LEU A 42 -14.17 41.14 4.94
C LEU A 42 -13.59 41.78 6.21
N ARG A 43 -12.62 42.69 6.08
CA ARG A 43 -12.03 43.40 7.23
C ARG A 43 -13.08 44.13 8.06
N GLN A 44 -13.96 44.91 7.42
CA GLN A 44 -15.01 45.64 8.12
C GLN A 44 -15.96 44.70 8.88
N ALA A 45 -16.36 43.58 8.26
CA ALA A 45 -17.20 42.60 8.93
C ALA A 45 -16.51 41.97 10.14
N GLY A 46 -15.19 41.74 10.06
CA GLY A 46 -14.43 41.18 11.17
C GLY A 46 -14.25 42.15 12.33
N GLU A 47 -13.95 43.42 12.03
CA GLU A 47 -13.87 44.48 13.03
C GLU A 47 -15.22 44.71 13.74
N GLU A 48 -16.33 44.63 12.98
CA GLU A 48 -17.68 44.68 13.54
C GLU A 48 -17.96 43.49 14.46
N ALA A 49 -17.65 42.28 14.02
CA ALA A 49 -17.84 41.07 14.83
C ALA A 49 -17.05 41.13 16.14
N GLN A 50 -15.82 41.65 16.12
CA GLN A 50 -15.02 41.81 17.34
C GLN A 50 -15.60 42.88 18.28
N ARG A 51 -16.16 43.97 17.74
CA ARG A 51 -16.68 45.09 18.54
C ARG A 51 -18.09 44.82 19.10
N SER A 52 -18.95 44.18 18.32
CA SER A 52 -20.35 43.91 18.64
C SER A 52 -20.78 42.55 18.07
N PRO A 53 -20.24 41.44 18.60
CA PRO A 53 -20.54 40.10 18.07
C PRO A 53 -22.01 39.74 18.24
N ALA A 54 -22.54 38.92 17.32
CA ALA A 54 -23.86 38.29 17.50
C ALA A 54 -23.87 37.28 18.68
N GLY A 55 -22.67 36.80 19.05
CA GLY A 55 -22.41 35.97 20.22
C GLY A 55 -20.92 35.68 20.34
N THR A 56 -20.45 35.27 21.51
CA THR A 56 -19.08 34.82 21.73
C THR A 56 -19.09 33.36 22.16
N VAL A 57 -18.29 32.54 21.49
CA VAL A 57 -18.22 31.10 21.77
C VAL A 57 -16.76 30.69 21.97
N PRO A 58 -16.41 29.93 23.02
CA PRO A 58 -15.08 29.36 23.16
C PRO A 58 -14.77 28.41 22.00
N LEU A 59 -13.54 28.47 21.46
CA LEU A 59 -13.11 27.61 20.36
C LEU A 59 -13.23 26.12 20.71
N ALA A 60 -12.95 25.76 21.97
CA ALA A 60 -13.01 24.38 22.47
C ALA A 60 -14.44 23.81 22.55
N ASP A 61 -15.46 24.67 22.53
CA ASP A 61 -16.86 24.27 22.70
C ASP A 61 -17.57 24.01 21.36
N VAL A 62 -16.87 24.16 20.23
CA VAL A 62 -17.44 23.99 18.89
C VAL A 62 -16.64 23.00 18.04
N ARG A 63 -17.34 22.34 17.12
CA ARG A 63 -16.68 21.61 16.03
C ARG A 63 -16.37 22.58 14.89
N LEU A 64 -15.08 22.76 14.59
CA LEU A 64 -14.66 23.49 13.40
C LEU A 64 -15.00 22.71 12.12
N LEU A 65 -15.42 23.45 11.10
CA LEU A 65 -15.56 22.98 9.74
C LEU A 65 -14.38 23.54 8.92
N ALA A 66 -14.24 23.12 7.67
CA ALA A 66 -13.32 23.80 6.75
C ALA A 66 -13.69 25.30 6.67
N PRO A 67 -12.72 26.23 6.58
CA PRO A 67 -13.02 27.66 6.49
C PRO A 67 -14.00 27.97 5.35
N ILE A 68 -13.86 27.28 4.22
CA ILE A 68 -14.79 27.32 3.09
C ILE A 68 -15.24 25.87 2.83
N PRO A 69 -16.35 25.40 3.42
CA PRO A 69 -16.78 24.01 3.29
C PRO A 69 -17.15 23.58 1.86
N ARG A 70 -17.52 24.55 1.01
CA ARG A 70 -17.92 24.33 -0.38
C ARG A 70 -17.27 25.40 -1.26
N PRO A 71 -15.96 25.31 -1.54
CA PRO A 71 -15.30 26.29 -2.39
C PRO A 71 -15.81 26.18 -3.83
N PRO A 72 -15.90 27.28 -4.60
CA PRO A 72 -16.39 27.24 -5.98
C PRO A 72 -15.50 26.39 -6.90
N SER A 73 -14.20 26.41 -6.69
CA SER A 73 -13.25 25.49 -7.32
C SER A 73 -12.01 25.30 -6.45
N ILE A 74 -11.33 24.18 -6.67
CA ILE A 74 -10.02 23.88 -6.08
C ILE A 74 -9.07 23.55 -7.21
N ARG A 75 -7.95 24.26 -7.28
CA ARG A 75 -6.84 23.96 -8.19
C ARG A 75 -5.62 23.71 -7.34
N ASP A 76 -5.15 22.48 -7.34
CA ASP A 76 -3.96 22.14 -6.58
C ASP A 76 -2.73 22.10 -7.49
N SER A 77 -1.68 22.80 -7.06
CA SER A 77 -0.53 23.16 -7.88
C SER A 77 0.68 22.32 -7.53
N LEU A 78 1.75 22.41 -8.31
CA LEU A 78 2.98 21.64 -8.07
C LEU A 78 4.16 22.60 -7.95
N CYS A 79 4.09 23.49 -6.95
CA CYS A 79 5.01 24.62 -6.86
C CYS A 79 6.37 24.25 -6.28
N PHE A 80 6.52 23.07 -5.67
CA PHE A 80 7.77 22.57 -5.12
C PHE A 80 8.38 21.54 -6.07
N LEU A 81 9.36 21.94 -6.87
CA LEU A 81 10.00 21.03 -7.83
C LEU A 81 10.80 19.93 -7.13
N ASP A 82 11.31 20.18 -5.92
CA ASP A 82 11.99 19.15 -5.14
C ASP A 82 11.05 18.02 -4.69
N HIS A 83 9.78 18.30 -4.38
CA HIS A 83 8.78 17.26 -4.14
C HIS A 83 8.65 16.35 -5.38
N MET A 84 8.53 16.94 -6.57
CA MET A 84 8.47 16.16 -7.81
C MET A 84 9.71 15.31 -8.07
N ARG A 85 10.91 15.84 -7.77
CA ARG A 85 12.18 15.10 -7.88
C ARG A 85 12.22 13.91 -6.93
N ASN A 86 11.72 14.09 -5.71
CA ASN A 86 11.71 13.07 -4.68
C ASN A 86 10.70 11.97 -5.03
N CYS A 87 9.49 12.33 -5.48
CA CYS A 87 8.50 11.38 -6.00
C CYS A 87 9.03 10.58 -7.20
N GLN A 88 9.73 11.21 -8.15
CA GLN A 88 10.34 10.46 -9.26
C GLN A 88 11.39 9.45 -8.78
N ALA A 89 12.24 9.84 -7.83
CA ALA A 89 13.24 8.96 -7.25
C ALA A 89 12.61 7.76 -6.51
N ALA A 90 11.59 8.03 -5.69
CA ALA A 90 10.84 7.01 -4.95
C ALA A 90 10.21 5.97 -5.88
N MET A 91 9.77 6.39 -7.07
CA MET A 91 9.19 5.53 -8.10
C MET A 91 10.23 4.86 -9.00
N GLY A 92 11.51 4.88 -8.61
CA GLY A 92 12.62 4.23 -9.32
C GLY A 92 13.11 4.98 -10.56
N ALA A 93 12.63 6.21 -10.80
CA ALA A 93 13.18 7.09 -11.84
C ALA A 93 14.34 7.95 -11.28
N GLY A 94 15.01 8.70 -12.16
CA GLY A 94 16.00 9.69 -11.72
C GLY A 94 15.34 10.96 -11.15
N ARG A 95 16.16 11.85 -10.57
CA ARG A 95 15.70 13.18 -10.10
C ARG A 95 15.61 14.23 -11.21
N LEU A 96 15.72 13.82 -12.48
CA LEU A 96 15.73 14.74 -13.62
C LEU A 96 14.30 15.05 -14.06
N LEU A 97 13.83 16.25 -13.73
CA LEU A 97 12.56 16.76 -14.25
C LEU A 97 12.66 17.13 -15.73
N ALA A 98 11.62 16.82 -16.50
CA ALA A 98 11.47 17.28 -17.87
C ALA A 98 11.44 18.82 -17.95
N ASP A 99 11.90 19.39 -19.07
CA ASP A 99 11.99 20.85 -19.30
C ASP A 99 10.65 21.58 -19.07
N SER A 100 9.52 20.91 -19.28
CA SER A 100 8.18 21.48 -19.10
C SER A 100 7.91 21.97 -17.66
N TRP A 101 8.51 21.33 -16.65
CA TRP A 101 8.37 21.72 -15.24
C TRP A 101 8.89 23.13 -14.94
N TYR A 102 9.81 23.65 -15.78
CA TYR A 102 10.40 24.97 -15.65
C TYR A 102 9.73 26.02 -16.55
N ARG A 103 8.73 25.63 -17.36
CA ARG A 103 8.06 26.53 -18.31
C ARG A 103 6.70 27.01 -17.84
N ILE A 104 5.97 26.17 -17.10
CA ILE A 104 4.62 26.45 -16.63
C ILE A 104 4.44 25.94 -15.20
N PRO A 105 3.74 26.68 -14.32
CA PRO A 105 3.30 26.15 -13.04
C PRO A 105 2.15 25.16 -13.28
N ALA A 106 2.43 23.87 -13.08
CA ALA A 106 1.44 22.82 -13.25
C ALA A 106 0.44 22.83 -12.09
N PHE A 107 -0.82 22.55 -12.40
CA PHE A 107 -1.89 22.30 -11.44
C PHE A 107 -2.90 21.31 -12.00
N TYR A 108 -3.68 20.68 -11.13
CA TYR A 108 -4.83 19.87 -11.49
C TYR A 108 -6.08 20.37 -10.73
N PHE A 109 -7.26 19.88 -11.13
CA PHE A 109 -8.50 20.20 -10.42
C PHE A 109 -8.78 19.15 -9.36
N ALA A 110 -8.81 19.57 -8.10
CA ALA A 110 -9.27 18.72 -6.99
C ALA A 110 -10.79 18.84 -6.83
N CYS A 111 -11.42 17.81 -6.25
CA CYS A 111 -12.87 17.73 -6.13
C CYS A 111 -13.39 18.63 -4.98
N PRO A 112 -14.16 19.71 -5.25
CA PRO A 112 -14.69 20.56 -4.18
C PRO A 112 -15.76 19.87 -3.32
N ALA A 113 -16.30 18.74 -3.78
CA ALA A 113 -17.34 18.00 -3.08
C ALA A 113 -16.80 17.12 -1.94
N THR A 114 -15.47 16.95 -1.84
CA THR A 114 -14.82 16.10 -0.84
C THR A 114 -13.95 16.91 0.13
N VAL A 115 -14.31 18.18 0.35
CA VAL A 115 -13.66 19.03 1.36
C VAL A 115 -14.01 18.53 2.77
N LEU A 116 -12.97 18.33 3.57
CA LEU A 116 -13.04 17.91 4.98
C LEU A 116 -12.63 19.07 5.89
N GLY A 117 -13.25 19.15 7.06
CA GLY A 117 -12.81 20.05 8.13
C GLY A 117 -11.48 19.63 8.75
N PRO A 118 -10.84 20.53 9.53
CA PRO A 118 -9.50 20.33 10.09
C PRO A 118 -9.40 19.16 11.08
N TYR A 119 -10.53 18.71 11.62
CA TYR A 119 -10.61 17.62 12.61
C TYR A 119 -11.62 16.54 12.22
N ASP A 120 -12.00 16.50 10.94
CA ASP A 120 -12.85 15.45 10.41
C ASP A 120 -12.04 14.18 10.18
N ASP A 121 -12.70 13.02 10.32
CA ASP A 121 -12.12 11.76 9.88
C ASP A 121 -11.96 11.77 8.34
N ALA A 122 -10.84 11.25 7.85
CA ALA A 122 -10.50 11.22 6.44
C ALA A 122 -10.69 9.80 5.88
N PRO A 123 -11.56 9.60 4.88
CA PRO A 123 -11.74 8.28 4.27
C PRO A 123 -10.53 7.91 3.40
N THR A 124 -10.11 6.65 3.45
CA THR A 124 -9.21 6.10 2.42
C THR A 124 -9.91 6.09 1.07
N ALA A 125 -9.18 6.23 -0.04
CA ALA A 125 -9.78 6.07 -1.35
C ALA A 125 -10.27 4.61 -1.51
N PRO A 126 -11.51 4.38 -1.98
CA PRO A 126 -12.03 3.03 -2.16
C PRO A 126 -11.12 2.16 -3.03
N GLY A 127 -10.62 1.06 -2.45
CA GLY A 127 -9.74 0.10 -3.13
C GLY A 127 -8.27 0.49 -3.19
N SER A 128 -7.87 1.58 -2.53
CA SER A 128 -6.45 1.94 -2.41
C SER A 128 -5.79 1.16 -1.25
N ALA A 129 -4.58 0.67 -1.51
CA ALA A 129 -3.65 0.17 -0.50
C ALA A 129 -2.55 1.20 -0.18
N TRP A 130 -2.32 2.19 -1.05
CA TRP A 130 -1.27 3.21 -0.89
C TRP A 130 -1.85 4.57 -0.54
N GLN A 131 -2.56 4.64 0.59
CA GLN A 131 -3.12 5.88 1.08
C GLN A 131 -2.02 6.75 1.71
N ASP A 132 -2.03 8.03 1.35
CA ASP A 132 -1.02 9.01 1.70
C ASP A 132 -1.69 10.36 2.05
N PHE A 133 -0.93 11.21 2.72
CA PHE A 133 -1.24 12.61 2.99
C PHE A 133 -0.22 13.51 2.29
N GLU A 134 -0.56 14.77 2.09
CA GLU A 134 0.31 15.76 1.48
C GLU A 134 0.14 17.09 2.19
N LEU A 135 1.12 17.48 3.02
CA LEU A 135 1.05 18.76 3.74
C LEU A 135 1.40 19.93 2.82
N GLU A 136 0.42 20.81 2.67
CA GLU A 136 0.50 21.99 1.85
C GLU A 136 -0.11 23.22 2.54
N ILE A 137 -0.04 24.35 1.84
CA ILE A 137 -0.84 25.53 2.15
C ILE A 137 -1.64 25.93 0.92
N ALA A 138 -2.73 26.66 1.13
CA ALA A 138 -3.50 27.20 0.02
C ALA A 138 -3.71 28.70 0.15
N ALA A 139 -3.73 29.38 -1.00
CA ALA A 139 -4.20 30.75 -1.15
C ALA A 139 -5.67 30.74 -1.56
N VAL A 140 -6.46 31.65 -0.99
CA VAL A 140 -7.87 31.83 -1.34
C VAL A 140 -8.04 33.13 -2.11
N ILE A 141 -8.72 33.07 -3.26
CA ILE A 141 -9.05 34.25 -4.06
C ILE A 141 -10.16 35.05 -3.37
N GLY A 142 -10.00 36.36 -3.19
CA GLY A 142 -11.09 37.23 -2.75
C GLY A 142 -11.53 38.26 -3.77
N THR A 143 -10.62 38.70 -4.65
CA THR A 143 -10.99 39.52 -5.80
C THR A 143 -10.88 38.67 -7.05
N GLY A 144 -12.03 38.32 -7.64
CA GLY A 144 -12.07 37.55 -8.87
C GLY A 144 -11.47 38.31 -10.06
N GLY A 145 -11.13 37.58 -11.12
CA GLY A 145 -10.57 38.18 -12.33
C GLY A 145 -10.12 37.15 -13.36
N LYS A 146 -9.77 37.63 -14.55
CA LYS A 146 -9.34 36.84 -15.70
C LYS A 146 -8.11 37.47 -16.32
N ASP A 147 -7.20 36.65 -16.84
CA ASP A 147 -5.96 37.08 -17.50
C ASP A 147 -5.13 38.04 -16.60
N LEU A 148 -5.04 37.71 -15.31
CA LEU A 148 -4.37 38.52 -14.29
C LEU A 148 -2.86 38.57 -14.53
N THR A 149 -2.24 39.74 -14.33
CA THR A 149 -0.78 39.81 -14.14
C THR A 149 -0.38 39.17 -12.81
N VAL A 150 0.89 38.84 -12.63
CA VAL A 150 1.41 38.26 -11.37
C VAL A 150 1.12 39.18 -10.17
N GLU A 151 1.25 40.50 -10.35
CA GLU A 151 0.99 41.47 -9.29
C GLU A 151 -0.50 41.60 -8.97
N GLN A 152 -1.37 41.50 -9.98
CA GLN A 152 -2.82 41.48 -9.78
C GLN A 152 -3.26 40.18 -9.09
N ALA A 153 -2.68 39.06 -9.49
CA ALA A 153 -2.90 37.75 -8.92
C ALA A 153 -2.50 37.69 -7.44
N GLU A 154 -1.32 38.21 -7.08
CA GLU A 154 -0.88 38.29 -5.68
C GLU A 154 -1.84 39.15 -4.83
N ARG A 155 -2.28 40.29 -5.35
CA ARG A 155 -3.27 41.17 -4.68
C ARG A 155 -4.67 40.58 -4.59
N ALA A 156 -4.98 39.58 -5.41
CA ALA A 156 -6.29 38.92 -5.39
C ALA A 156 -6.45 37.97 -4.20
N ILE A 157 -5.36 37.57 -3.55
CA ILE A 157 -5.35 36.66 -2.40
C ILE A 157 -5.94 37.36 -1.17
N ILE A 158 -6.99 36.79 -0.59
CA ILE A 158 -7.66 37.32 0.60
C ILE A 158 -7.22 36.64 1.90
N GLY A 159 -6.61 35.47 1.80
CA GLY A 159 -6.08 34.74 2.93
C GLY A 159 -5.48 33.40 2.55
N TYR A 160 -4.93 32.74 3.56
CA TYR A 160 -4.27 31.45 3.45
C TYR A 160 -4.82 30.46 4.48
N THR A 161 -4.73 29.17 4.19
CA THR A 161 -5.14 28.06 5.07
C THR A 161 -4.19 26.88 4.89
N ILE A 162 -4.14 25.96 5.86
CA ILE A 162 -3.51 24.64 5.63
C ILE A 162 -4.37 23.89 4.62
N PHE A 163 -3.70 23.13 3.77
CA PHE A 163 -4.29 22.26 2.76
C PHE A 163 -3.64 20.87 2.91
N ASN A 164 -4.45 19.82 3.04
CA ASN A 164 -3.99 18.44 2.95
C ASN A 164 -4.61 17.79 1.71
N ASP A 165 -3.77 17.31 0.79
CA ASP A 165 -4.22 16.59 -0.40
C ASP A 165 -4.20 15.07 -0.18
N TRP A 166 -5.35 14.47 0.14
CA TRP A 166 -5.42 13.04 0.41
C TRP A 166 -5.22 12.23 -0.86
N SER A 167 -4.17 11.41 -0.86
CA SER A 167 -3.61 10.81 -2.06
C SER A 167 -3.62 9.28 -2.01
N ALA A 168 -4.24 8.65 -3.00
CA ALA A 168 -4.16 7.21 -3.22
C ALA A 168 -3.14 6.92 -4.33
N ARG A 169 -1.89 6.63 -3.95
CA ARG A 169 -0.74 6.60 -4.88
C ARG A 169 -0.83 5.50 -5.93
N ASP A 170 -1.41 4.37 -5.57
CA ASP A 170 -1.66 3.23 -6.45
C ASP A 170 -2.70 3.56 -7.54
N LEU A 171 -3.84 4.16 -7.16
CA LEU A 171 -4.86 4.64 -8.09
C LEU A 171 -4.31 5.78 -8.96
N GLN A 172 -3.57 6.70 -8.35
CA GLN A 172 -2.89 7.81 -9.02
C GLN A 172 -1.91 7.30 -10.10
N GLN A 173 -1.10 6.29 -9.77
CA GLN A 173 -0.16 5.67 -10.70
C GLN A 173 -0.89 4.97 -11.86
N MET A 174 -2.00 4.30 -11.60
CA MET A 174 -2.79 3.64 -12.62
C MET A 174 -3.44 4.64 -13.59
N GLU A 175 -4.14 5.66 -13.06
CA GLU A 175 -4.82 6.65 -13.89
C GLU A 175 -3.87 7.61 -14.61
N GLY A 176 -2.70 7.87 -14.03
CA GLY A 176 -1.63 8.66 -14.68
C GLY A 176 -1.21 8.10 -16.04
N GLN A 177 -1.38 6.79 -16.27
CA GLN A 177 -1.11 6.14 -17.56
C GLN A 177 -2.07 6.58 -18.67
N LEU A 178 -3.26 7.09 -18.31
CA LEU A 178 -4.25 7.60 -19.26
C LEU A 178 -3.95 9.02 -19.72
N GLY A 179 -3.11 9.77 -18.98
CA GLY A 179 -2.69 11.13 -19.33
C GLY A 179 -3.79 12.19 -19.23
N ILE A 180 -4.87 11.93 -18.49
CA ILE A 180 -6.04 12.84 -18.36
C ILE A 180 -6.16 13.53 -17.00
N GLY A 181 -5.24 13.27 -16.06
CA GLY A 181 -5.25 13.86 -14.72
C GLY A 181 -5.15 12.83 -13.60
N GLN A 182 -5.34 13.28 -12.36
CA GLN A 182 -5.12 12.47 -11.15
C GLN A 182 -6.37 11.69 -10.66
N GLY A 183 -7.56 12.06 -11.13
CA GLY A 183 -8.82 11.33 -10.96
C GLY A 183 -9.08 10.78 -9.55
N LYS A 184 -9.35 9.47 -9.48
CA LYS A 184 -9.58 8.69 -8.25
C LYS A 184 -8.40 8.67 -7.30
N GLY A 185 -7.19 8.93 -7.77
CA GLY A 185 -6.02 9.15 -6.91
C GLY A 185 -6.17 10.33 -5.95
N LYS A 186 -7.06 11.29 -6.24
CA LYS A 186 -7.23 12.56 -5.48
C LYS A 186 -8.68 12.87 -5.09
N ASP A 187 -9.63 12.01 -5.44
CA ASP A 187 -11.06 12.22 -5.14
C ASP A 187 -11.39 11.99 -3.65
N SER A 188 -10.53 11.30 -2.88
CA SER A 188 -10.83 10.84 -1.52
C SER A 188 -11.07 11.98 -0.52
N GLY A 189 -10.35 13.09 -0.67
CA GLY A 189 -10.65 14.31 0.08
C GLY A 189 -9.57 15.37 -0.02
N VAL A 190 -9.96 16.59 0.36
CA VAL A 190 -9.04 17.71 0.63
C VAL A 190 -9.38 18.25 2.00
N THR A 191 -8.43 18.31 2.93
CA THR A 191 -8.68 18.99 4.20
C THR A 191 -8.25 20.45 4.12
N LEU A 192 -9.15 21.36 4.50
CA LEU A 192 -8.84 22.78 4.63
C LEU A 192 -9.03 23.21 6.08
N GLY A 193 -8.06 23.93 6.64
CA GLY A 193 -8.24 24.59 7.92
C GLY A 193 -6.96 24.82 8.70
N PRO A 194 -7.05 25.01 10.03
CA PRO A 194 -8.28 25.25 10.77
C PRO A 194 -8.88 26.64 10.52
N TYR A 195 -8.11 27.56 9.92
CA TYR A 195 -8.47 28.97 9.77
C TYR A 195 -8.25 29.46 8.34
N LEU A 196 -9.04 30.46 7.91
CA LEU A 196 -8.62 31.37 6.86
C LEU A 196 -7.90 32.57 7.51
N VAL A 197 -6.60 32.67 7.29
CA VAL A 197 -5.74 33.71 7.88
C VAL A 197 -5.49 34.81 6.85
N THR A 198 -5.81 36.06 7.18
CA THR A 198 -5.60 37.18 6.26
C THR A 198 -4.12 37.55 6.14
N PRO A 199 -3.67 38.12 4.99
CA PRO A 199 -2.26 38.37 4.73
C PRO A 199 -1.52 39.22 5.77
N ASP A 200 -2.21 40.16 6.43
CA ASP A 200 -1.65 41.03 7.47
C ASP A 200 -1.12 40.27 8.69
N GLU A 201 -1.73 39.14 9.06
CA GLU A 201 -1.27 38.29 10.17
C GLU A 201 0.00 37.51 9.82
N LEU A 202 0.26 37.33 8.52
CA LEU A 202 1.40 36.56 8.02
C LEU A 202 2.56 37.46 7.56
N GLU A 203 2.41 38.78 7.64
CA GLU A 203 3.48 39.72 7.31
C GLU A 203 4.80 39.45 8.06
N PRO A 204 4.79 39.05 9.35
CA PRO A 204 6.02 38.67 10.06
C PRO A 204 6.78 37.49 9.44
N TYR A 205 6.11 36.67 8.61
CA TYR A 205 6.68 35.51 7.94
C TYR A 205 6.97 35.75 6.45
N ARG A 206 6.86 36.99 5.95
CA ARG A 206 7.17 37.30 4.55
C ARG A 206 8.66 37.04 4.28
N HIS A 207 8.96 36.37 3.17
CA HIS A 207 10.34 36.05 2.83
C HIS A 207 11.14 37.34 2.55
N PRO A 208 12.30 37.55 3.21
CA PRO A 208 12.99 38.84 3.23
C PRO A 208 13.49 39.31 1.86
N SER A 209 13.78 38.37 0.96
CA SER A 209 14.29 38.66 -0.39
C SER A 209 13.31 38.37 -1.53
N HIS A 210 12.11 37.84 -1.22
CA HIS A 210 11.14 37.41 -2.22
C HIS A 210 9.73 37.76 -1.71
N PRO A 211 9.26 39.00 -1.94
CA PRO A 211 8.05 39.49 -1.29
C PRO A 211 6.78 38.69 -1.64
N GLY A 212 6.74 37.95 -2.76
CA GLY A 212 5.62 37.03 -3.10
C GLY A 212 5.69 35.64 -2.46
N LYS A 213 6.59 35.43 -1.47
CA LYS A 213 6.73 34.16 -0.75
C LYS A 213 6.56 34.35 0.75
N LEU A 214 5.99 33.34 1.40
CA LEU A 214 5.97 33.19 2.84
C LEU A 214 7.01 32.14 3.26
N ASP A 215 7.70 32.36 4.38
CA ASP A 215 8.61 31.41 5.02
C ASP A 215 7.93 30.84 6.27
N LEU A 216 6.98 29.93 6.06
CA LEU A 216 6.27 29.22 7.12
C LEU A 216 6.96 27.88 7.34
N ARG A 217 7.35 27.61 8.58
CA ARG A 217 7.79 26.27 8.99
C ARG A 217 6.59 25.32 9.03
N VAL A 218 6.80 24.11 8.53
CA VAL A 218 5.78 23.06 8.50
C VAL A 218 6.29 21.78 9.15
N THR A 219 5.39 20.99 9.71
CA THR A 219 5.68 19.67 10.29
C THR A 219 4.51 18.74 10.07
N ALA A 220 4.78 17.54 9.56
CA ALA A 220 3.81 16.49 9.35
C ALA A 220 4.11 15.30 10.27
N LEU A 221 3.08 14.82 10.97
CA LEU A 221 3.16 13.69 11.89
C LEU A 221 2.13 12.63 11.53
N VAL A 222 2.50 11.36 11.72
CA VAL A 222 1.59 10.20 11.69
C VAL A 222 1.74 9.48 13.02
N ASN A 223 0.63 9.29 13.75
CA ASN A 223 0.62 8.65 15.07
C ASN A 223 1.67 9.25 16.03
N ASP A 224 1.73 10.59 16.08
CA ASP A 224 2.69 11.39 16.86
C ASP A 224 4.18 11.25 16.44
N ALA A 225 4.50 10.44 15.45
CA ALA A 225 5.84 10.34 14.87
C ALA A 225 6.03 11.38 13.75
N VAL A 226 7.13 12.13 13.78
CA VAL A 226 7.46 13.11 12.74
C VAL A 226 7.87 12.38 11.46
N ILE A 227 7.08 12.58 10.40
CA ILE A 227 7.38 12.07 9.06
C ILE A 227 8.23 13.07 8.28
N GLY A 228 7.89 14.36 8.36
CA GLY A 228 8.53 15.39 7.55
C GLY A 228 8.50 16.77 8.18
N MET A 229 9.49 17.58 7.84
CA MET A 229 9.59 18.98 8.24
C MET A 229 10.13 19.80 7.06
N GLY A 230 9.57 20.99 6.84
CA GLY A 230 9.95 21.80 5.68
C GLY A 230 9.71 23.29 5.88
N SER A 231 9.82 24.04 4.77
CA SER A 231 9.38 25.44 4.71
C SER A 231 8.75 25.77 3.38
N THR A 232 7.70 26.59 3.41
CA THR A 232 7.07 27.16 2.22
C THR A 232 7.99 28.10 1.43
N ALA A 233 9.12 28.54 2.01
CA ALA A 233 10.12 29.35 1.31
C ALA A 233 10.79 28.62 0.14
N GLN A 234 10.74 27.27 0.13
CA GLN A 234 11.32 26.42 -0.91
C GLN A 234 10.48 26.40 -2.20
N MET A 235 9.31 27.04 -2.21
CA MET A 235 8.42 27.08 -3.35
C MET A 235 9.13 27.68 -4.57
N ASP A 236 9.17 26.97 -5.70
CA ASP A 236 9.78 27.43 -6.95
C ASP A 236 8.86 28.40 -7.68
N TRP A 237 7.55 28.09 -7.72
CA TRP A 237 6.49 28.92 -8.32
C TRP A 237 5.65 29.62 -7.25
N THR A 238 5.64 30.94 -7.22
CA THR A 238 4.81 31.71 -6.27
C THR A 238 3.30 31.56 -6.54
N PHE A 239 2.46 31.77 -5.53
CA PHE A 239 1.00 31.83 -5.75
C PHE A 239 0.60 32.87 -6.81
N GLY A 240 1.22 34.05 -6.82
CA GLY A 240 0.99 35.06 -7.85
C GLY A 240 1.25 34.55 -9.28
N GLU A 241 2.32 33.77 -9.49
CA GLU A 241 2.63 33.16 -10.80
C GLU A 241 1.61 32.08 -11.19
N VAL A 242 1.28 31.20 -10.25
CA VAL A 242 0.30 30.13 -10.43
C VAL A 242 -1.07 30.70 -10.76
N ILE A 243 -1.55 31.67 -9.98
CA ILE A 243 -2.86 32.31 -10.16
C ILE A 243 -2.90 33.09 -11.48
N SER A 244 -1.83 33.81 -11.83
CA SER A 244 -1.71 34.47 -13.13
C SER A 244 -1.85 33.47 -14.27
N TYR A 245 -1.14 32.33 -14.19
CA TYR A 245 -1.25 31.26 -15.17
C TYR A 245 -2.64 30.62 -15.20
N ALA A 246 -3.22 30.27 -14.05
CA ALA A 246 -4.53 29.65 -13.91
C ALA A 246 -5.68 30.55 -14.40
N SER A 247 -5.52 31.87 -14.34
CA SER A 247 -6.52 32.84 -14.82
C SER A 247 -6.50 33.06 -16.34
N ARG A 248 -5.57 32.44 -17.08
CA ARG A 248 -5.48 32.62 -18.54
C ARG A 248 -6.72 32.07 -19.24
N GLY A 249 -7.50 32.93 -19.86
CA GLY A 249 -8.71 32.57 -20.59
C GLY A 249 -9.94 32.28 -19.71
N VAL A 250 -9.81 32.27 -18.38
CA VAL A 250 -10.87 31.90 -17.43
C VAL A 250 -10.96 32.87 -16.25
N THR A 251 -12.18 33.13 -15.77
CA THR A 251 -12.41 33.95 -14.57
C THR A 251 -12.23 33.11 -13.31
N LEU A 252 -11.31 33.51 -12.44
CA LEU A 252 -11.24 33.03 -11.06
C LEU A 252 -12.27 33.78 -10.22
N ASN A 253 -12.94 33.07 -9.33
CA ASN A 253 -14.02 33.60 -8.51
C ASN A 253 -13.58 33.80 -7.05
N PRO A 254 -14.17 34.76 -6.31
CA PRO A 254 -13.99 34.82 -4.87
C PRO A 254 -14.36 33.49 -4.22
N GLY A 255 -13.46 32.98 -3.37
CA GLY A 255 -13.54 31.66 -2.73
C GLY A 255 -12.83 30.53 -3.48
N ASP A 256 -12.36 30.73 -4.71
CA ASP A 256 -11.50 29.75 -5.39
C ASP A 256 -10.26 29.46 -4.51
N VAL A 257 -9.93 28.19 -4.35
CA VAL A 257 -8.81 27.71 -3.54
C VAL A 257 -7.69 27.25 -4.46
N ILE A 258 -6.48 27.75 -4.21
CA ILE A 258 -5.28 27.41 -4.97
C ILE A 258 -4.29 26.75 -4.00
N GLY A 259 -4.12 25.43 -4.11
CA GLY A 259 -3.14 24.67 -3.33
C GLY A 259 -1.73 24.92 -3.83
N SER A 260 -0.74 24.80 -2.94
CA SER A 260 0.66 25.03 -3.27
C SER A 260 1.34 23.82 -3.92
N GLY A 261 0.76 22.64 -3.79
CA GLY A 261 1.54 21.41 -3.87
C GLY A 261 2.30 21.15 -2.58
N THR A 262 2.74 19.92 -2.43
CA THR A 262 3.29 19.40 -1.19
C THR A 262 4.63 20.03 -0.86
N VAL A 263 4.79 20.46 0.39
CA VAL A 263 6.09 20.89 0.90
C VAL A 263 7.02 19.67 0.95
N PRO A 264 8.24 19.73 0.37
CA PRO A 264 9.12 18.58 0.30
C PRO A 264 9.29 17.87 1.64
N THR A 265 9.38 16.54 1.62
CA THR A 265 9.42 15.59 2.74
C THR A 265 8.12 15.41 3.53
N CYS A 266 7.10 16.23 3.31
CA CYS A 266 5.87 16.23 4.10
C CYS A 266 4.75 15.40 3.46
N THR A 267 5.11 14.21 2.98
CA THR A 267 4.25 13.16 2.42
C THR A 267 4.96 11.81 2.54
N LEU A 268 4.25 10.69 2.59
CA LEU A 268 4.87 9.37 2.78
C LEU A 268 5.65 8.94 1.55
N VAL A 269 5.13 9.14 0.33
CA VAL A 269 5.76 8.64 -0.90
C VAL A 269 7.22 9.09 -1.07
N GLU A 270 7.60 10.26 -0.57
CA GLU A 270 8.98 10.75 -0.64
C GLU A 270 9.97 9.95 0.23
N HIS A 271 9.47 9.18 1.20
CA HIS A 271 10.26 8.30 2.06
C HIS A 271 10.33 6.86 1.53
N LEU A 272 9.61 6.56 0.45
CA LEU A 272 9.72 5.25 -0.20
C LEU A 272 11.07 5.16 -0.92
N ASN A 273 11.90 4.20 -0.48
CA ASN A 273 13.13 3.84 -1.17
C ASN A 273 13.05 2.36 -1.60
N PRO A 274 12.92 2.07 -2.91
CA PRO A 274 12.86 0.69 -3.39
C PRO A 274 14.05 -0.17 -3.00
N GLY A 275 15.22 0.42 -2.69
CA GLY A 275 16.41 -0.31 -2.23
C GLY A 275 16.61 -0.36 -0.72
N ALA A 276 15.66 0.15 0.06
CA ALA A 276 15.66 0.11 1.53
C ALA A 276 14.21 0.20 2.06
N LEU A 277 13.37 -0.75 1.67
CA LEU A 277 11.94 -0.77 2.01
C LEU A 277 11.70 -0.81 3.53
N GLU A 278 12.62 -1.39 4.29
CA GLU A 278 12.59 -1.43 5.75
C GLU A 278 12.65 -0.05 6.42
N SER A 279 13.09 0.97 5.69
CA SER A 279 13.15 2.36 6.18
C SER A 279 11.88 3.17 5.88
N PHE A 280 10.99 2.63 5.06
CA PHE A 280 9.74 3.30 4.72
C PHE A 280 8.79 3.25 5.94
N PRO A 281 8.23 4.38 6.39
CA PRO A 281 7.31 4.41 7.54
C PRO A 281 5.99 3.64 7.33
N GLY A 282 5.70 3.20 6.11
CA GLY A 282 4.44 2.55 5.75
C GLY A 282 3.41 3.51 5.17
N TRP A 283 2.40 2.96 4.51
CA TRP A 283 1.24 3.72 4.04
C TRP A 283 0.20 3.88 5.16
N LEU A 284 -0.77 4.79 4.97
CA LEU A 284 -1.81 5.04 5.97
C LEU A 284 -2.87 3.92 6.00
N HIS A 285 -3.24 3.52 7.21
CA HIS A 285 -4.24 2.50 7.51
C HIS A 285 -5.42 3.06 8.33
N ASP A 286 -6.50 2.29 8.42
CA ASP A 286 -7.63 2.61 9.30
C ASP A 286 -7.17 2.84 10.74
N GLY A 287 -7.55 3.98 11.31
CA GLY A 287 -7.18 4.35 12.68
C GLY A 287 -5.94 5.23 12.80
N ASP A 288 -5.10 5.32 11.77
CA ASP A 288 -3.94 6.22 11.79
C ASP A 288 -4.36 7.68 11.95
N VAL A 289 -3.57 8.44 12.71
CA VAL A 289 -3.82 9.87 12.94
C VAL A 289 -2.76 10.69 12.23
N VAL A 290 -3.19 11.53 11.29
CA VAL A 290 -2.33 12.51 10.60
C VAL A 290 -2.50 13.87 11.27
N THR A 291 -1.40 14.47 11.74
CA THR A 291 -1.37 15.83 12.32
C THR A 291 -0.45 16.72 11.49
N LEU A 292 -0.98 17.84 11.00
CA LEU A 292 -0.25 18.75 10.13
C LEU A 292 -0.21 20.14 10.74
N GLN A 293 1.01 20.63 10.96
CA GLN A 293 1.26 21.91 11.64
C GLN A 293 1.92 22.89 10.67
N VAL A 294 1.39 24.10 10.61
CA VAL A 294 1.97 25.18 9.80
C VAL A 294 2.03 26.45 10.64
N GLN A 295 3.23 27.02 10.75
CA GLN A 295 3.46 28.26 11.47
C GLN A 295 2.53 29.37 10.97
N GLY A 296 1.88 30.07 11.89
CA GLY A 296 0.91 31.13 11.57
C GLY A 296 -0.49 30.65 11.14
N LEU A 297 -0.61 29.44 10.57
CA LEU A 297 -1.89 28.91 10.07
C LEU A 297 -2.57 27.92 11.02
N GLY A 298 -1.84 27.30 11.95
CA GLY A 298 -2.40 26.44 12.99
C GLY A 298 -2.08 24.96 12.77
N GLU A 299 -3.05 24.09 13.08
CA GLU A 299 -2.94 22.64 13.03
C GLU A 299 -4.22 22.01 12.50
N THR A 300 -4.09 20.95 11.68
CA THR A 300 -5.15 20.00 11.39
C THR A 300 -4.79 18.64 12.00
N ARG A 301 -5.79 17.86 12.39
CA ARG A 301 -5.61 16.51 12.93
C ARG A 301 -6.76 15.61 12.49
N GLN A 302 -6.50 14.68 11.58
CA GLN A 302 -7.49 13.79 11.00
C GLN A 302 -7.20 12.33 11.36
N THR A 303 -8.25 11.56 11.66
CA THR A 303 -8.10 10.09 11.75
C THR A 303 -8.49 9.45 10.43
N VAL A 304 -7.64 8.59 9.91
CA VAL A 304 -7.90 7.82 8.69
C VAL A 304 -8.97 6.77 8.96
N ARG A 305 -9.88 6.59 8.01
CA ARG A 305 -10.98 5.63 8.05
C ARG A 305 -11.05 4.79 6.79
N ALA A 306 -11.07 3.47 6.93
CA ALA A 306 -11.24 2.58 5.79
C ALA A 306 -12.57 2.83 5.06
N SER A 307 -12.50 3.04 3.75
CA SER A 307 -13.67 3.01 2.87
C SER A 307 -14.07 1.58 2.52
N SER A 308 -15.33 1.39 2.15
CA SER A 308 -15.80 0.13 1.57
C SER A 308 -15.11 -0.16 0.24
N ALA A 309 -14.86 -1.44 -0.04
CA ALA A 309 -14.34 -1.89 -1.34
C ALA A 309 -15.21 -1.39 -2.51
N PRO A 310 -14.61 -1.00 -3.64
CA PRO A 310 -15.35 -0.51 -4.79
C PRO A 310 -16.13 -1.63 -5.47
N HIS A 311 -17.22 -1.27 -6.15
CA HIS A 311 -17.92 -2.21 -7.01
C HIS A 311 -17.10 -2.47 -8.28
N ALA A 312 -16.73 -3.73 -8.52
CA ALA A 312 -15.97 -4.11 -9.70
C ALA A 312 -16.74 -3.77 -11.00
N LEU A 313 -16.03 -3.15 -11.94
CA LEU A 313 -16.52 -2.97 -13.31
C LEU A 313 -16.27 -4.24 -14.12
N ALA A 314 -17.13 -4.51 -15.11
CA ALA A 314 -16.88 -5.59 -16.05
C ALA A 314 -15.56 -5.35 -16.80
N ALA A 315 -14.68 -6.35 -16.77
CA ALA A 315 -13.40 -6.30 -17.49
C ALA A 315 -13.64 -6.08 -18.98
N ARG A 316 -12.90 -5.13 -19.56
CA ARG A 316 -12.87 -4.91 -21.02
C ARG A 316 -11.62 -5.59 -21.57
N PRO A 317 -11.75 -6.71 -22.31
CA PRO A 317 -10.59 -7.36 -22.88
C PRO A 317 -9.93 -6.43 -23.90
N ASN A 318 -8.60 -6.36 -23.87
CA ASN A 318 -7.84 -5.70 -24.93
C ASN A 318 -7.92 -6.58 -26.19
N PRO A 319 -8.55 -6.13 -27.28
CA PRO A 319 -8.70 -6.94 -28.50
C PRO A 319 -7.36 -7.27 -29.17
N ASP A 320 -6.32 -6.49 -28.89
CA ASP A 320 -4.98 -6.68 -29.44
C ASP A 320 -4.07 -7.54 -28.54
N ALA A 321 -4.52 -7.88 -27.33
CA ALA A 321 -3.77 -8.76 -26.44
C ALA A 321 -3.88 -10.22 -26.92
N ALA A 322 -2.75 -10.93 -26.92
CA ALA A 322 -2.77 -12.36 -27.11
C ALA A 322 -3.64 -13.02 -26.02
N PRO A 323 -4.49 -14.01 -26.36
CA PRO A 323 -5.21 -14.77 -25.35
C PRO A 323 -4.21 -15.40 -24.38
N ALA A 324 -4.42 -15.21 -23.07
CA ALA A 324 -3.65 -15.93 -22.07
C ALA A 324 -3.82 -17.44 -22.28
N ALA A 325 -2.71 -18.18 -22.31
CA ALA A 325 -2.77 -19.62 -22.38
C ALA A 325 -3.45 -20.14 -21.10
N PRO A 326 -4.37 -21.11 -21.19
CA PRO A 326 -4.97 -21.70 -20.00
C PRO A 326 -3.86 -22.32 -19.15
N ARG A 327 -3.70 -21.80 -17.94
CA ARG A 327 -2.76 -22.35 -16.96
C ARG A 327 -3.39 -23.55 -16.30
N VAL A 328 -2.76 -24.71 -16.45
CA VAL A 328 -3.27 -25.98 -15.93
C VAL A 328 -2.13 -26.73 -15.27
N ASN A 329 -2.26 -27.00 -13.98
CA ASN A 329 -1.36 -27.88 -13.28
C ASN A 329 -1.63 -29.33 -13.71
N ARG A 330 -0.61 -29.99 -14.25
CA ARG A 330 -0.70 -31.35 -14.81
C ARG A 330 -0.19 -32.43 -13.85
N ALA A 331 0.22 -32.06 -12.64
CA ALA A 331 0.66 -33.04 -11.67
C ALA A 331 -0.47 -34.03 -11.32
N PRO A 332 -0.15 -35.31 -11.11
CA PRO A 332 -1.11 -36.28 -10.61
C PRO A 332 -1.69 -35.80 -9.28
N ALA A 333 -3.02 -35.88 -9.13
CA ALA A 333 -3.72 -35.50 -7.92
C ALA A 333 -4.36 -36.74 -7.29
N ARG A 334 -4.09 -36.98 -6.00
CA ARG A 334 -4.71 -38.10 -5.23
C ARG A 334 -6.14 -37.78 -4.79
N VAL A 335 -6.42 -36.51 -4.62
CA VAL A 335 -7.73 -35.93 -4.30
C VAL A 335 -8.06 -34.95 -5.43
N PRO A 336 -9.33 -34.77 -5.84
CA PRO A 336 -9.69 -33.80 -6.87
C PRO A 336 -9.12 -32.41 -6.55
N TYR A 337 -8.24 -31.92 -7.43
CA TYR A 337 -7.63 -30.60 -7.27
C TYR A 337 -8.59 -29.52 -7.76
N THR A 338 -9.52 -29.14 -6.89
CA THR A 338 -10.59 -28.17 -7.16
C THR A 338 -10.68 -27.18 -6.01
N ARG A 339 -11.02 -25.91 -6.28
CA ARG A 339 -11.19 -24.89 -5.24
C ARG A 339 -12.15 -25.37 -4.15
N GLY A 340 -11.70 -25.41 -2.89
CA GLY A 340 -12.56 -25.77 -1.76
C GLY A 340 -11.86 -26.60 -0.68
N LEU A 341 -12.67 -27.04 0.29
CA LEU A 341 -12.23 -27.83 1.44
C LEU A 341 -12.37 -29.33 1.17
N HIS A 342 -11.27 -30.08 1.30
CA HIS A 342 -11.21 -31.51 1.06
C HIS A 342 -10.75 -32.25 2.30
N GLN A 343 -11.46 -33.29 2.70
CA GLN A 343 -10.99 -34.16 3.76
C GLN A 343 -9.89 -35.09 3.23
N VAL A 344 -8.71 -35.05 3.84
CA VAL A 344 -7.53 -35.81 3.40
C VAL A 344 -7.18 -36.97 4.31
N ALA A 345 -7.60 -36.90 5.58
CA ALA A 345 -7.54 -38.00 6.54
C ALA A 345 -8.63 -37.84 7.62
N ASP A 346 -8.64 -38.73 8.61
CA ASP A 346 -9.58 -38.62 9.74
C ASP A 346 -9.42 -37.28 10.47
N ARG A 347 -10.45 -36.44 10.36
CA ARG A 347 -10.51 -35.11 10.93
C ARG A 347 -9.32 -34.20 10.55
N VAL A 348 -8.81 -34.37 9.33
CA VAL A 348 -7.80 -33.49 8.72
C VAL A 348 -8.28 -33.09 7.33
N TRP A 349 -8.25 -31.78 7.05
CA TRP A 349 -8.69 -31.20 5.79
C TRP A 349 -7.61 -30.32 5.18
N ALA A 350 -7.63 -30.23 3.86
CA ALA A 350 -6.86 -29.28 3.07
C ALA A 350 -7.82 -28.35 2.33
N TRP A 351 -7.58 -27.05 2.42
CA TRP A 351 -8.17 -26.05 1.53
C TRP A 351 -7.28 -25.92 0.32
N THR A 352 -7.80 -26.15 -0.89
CA THR A 352 -6.98 -26.11 -2.11
C THR A 352 -7.42 -25.03 -3.09
N LEU A 353 -6.46 -24.40 -3.77
CA LEU A 353 -6.70 -23.34 -4.76
C LEU A 353 -5.97 -23.64 -6.09
N PRO A 354 -6.63 -24.27 -7.08
CA PRO A 354 -6.07 -24.39 -8.43
C PRO A 354 -5.89 -23.03 -9.10
N ASP A 355 -4.87 -22.83 -9.94
CA ASP A 355 -3.91 -23.83 -10.45
C ASP A 355 -2.71 -24.12 -9.52
N GLY A 356 -2.55 -23.39 -8.43
CA GLY A 356 -1.39 -23.50 -7.54
C GLY A 356 -0.21 -22.64 -7.97
N GLY A 357 -0.40 -21.69 -8.89
CA GLY A 357 0.61 -20.70 -9.23
C GLY A 357 0.78 -19.62 -8.16
N TYR A 358 1.35 -18.48 -8.54
CA TYR A 358 1.56 -17.33 -7.64
C TYR A 358 0.31 -16.97 -6.83
N GLY A 359 0.42 -16.94 -5.50
CA GLY A 359 -0.65 -16.52 -4.59
C GLY A 359 -1.77 -17.53 -4.36
N TRP A 360 -1.77 -18.64 -5.11
CA TRP A 360 -2.78 -19.70 -5.01
C TRP A 360 -2.25 -20.84 -4.13
N SER A 361 -2.11 -20.57 -2.85
CA SER A 361 -1.62 -21.53 -1.85
C SER A 361 -2.75 -22.43 -1.31
N ASN A 362 -2.36 -23.58 -0.77
CA ASN A 362 -3.20 -24.45 0.03
C ASN A 362 -3.02 -24.11 1.52
N ALA A 363 -4.06 -24.40 2.29
CA ALA A 363 -4.04 -24.30 3.75
C ALA A 363 -4.61 -25.57 4.39
N GLY A 364 -4.47 -25.72 5.72
CA GLY A 364 -4.84 -26.93 6.44
C GLY A 364 -5.76 -26.69 7.64
N LEU A 365 -6.61 -27.66 7.97
CA LEU A 365 -7.34 -27.72 9.23
C LEU A 365 -7.19 -29.10 9.86
N ILE A 366 -6.74 -29.13 11.12
CA ILE A 366 -6.55 -30.35 11.90
C ILE A 366 -7.46 -30.25 13.13
N ALA A 367 -8.51 -31.08 13.23
CA ALA A 367 -9.46 -31.02 14.34
C ALA A 367 -9.26 -32.16 15.35
N GLY A 368 -9.04 -31.79 16.61
CA GLY A 368 -9.16 -32.65 17.78
C GLY A 368 -10.50 -32.46 18.51
N GLU A 369 -10.69 -33.14 19.64
CA GLU A 369 -11.88 -32.99 20.48
C GLU A 369 -12.00 -31.57 21.05
N GLY A 370 -12.97 -30.80 20.55
CA GLY A 370 -13.28 -29.45 21.05
C GLY A 370 -12.27 -28.35 20.67
N ALA A 371 -11.26 -28.64 19.84
CA ALA A 371 -10.27 -27.68 19.38
C ALA A 371 -9.70 -28.07 18.01
N SER A 372 -9.26 -27.08 17.23
CA SER A 372 -8.60 -27.28 15.93
C SER A 372 -7.35 -26.42 15.80
N LEU A 373 -6.39 -26.91 15.02
CA LEU A 373 -5.26 -26.14 14.52
C LEU A 373 -5.46 -25.80 13.04
N LEU A 374 -5.31 -24.54 12.70
CA LEU A 374 -5.20 -24.06 11.32
C LEU A 374 -3.73 -24.10 10.88
N VAL A 375 -3.46 -24.49 9.64
CA VAL A 375 -2.14 -24.35 9.00
C VAL A 375 -2.28 -23.33 7.89
N ASP A 376 -1.63 -22.18 8.07
CA ASP A 376 -1.62 -21.02 7.19
C ASP A 376 -2.97 -20.31 6.96
N THR A 377 -2.89 -19.04 6.59
CA THR A 377 -3.99 -18.30 5.97
C THR A 377 -3.70 -18.11 4.47
N LEU A 378 -4.36 -17.17 3.80
CA LEU A 378 -4.27 -17.00 2.34
C LEU A 378 -3.88 -15.57 1.95
N PHE A 379 -3.61 -15.37 0.66
CA PHE A 379 -2.94 -14.17 0.12
C PHE A 379 -3.69 -12.85 0.27
N ASP A 380 -5.01 -12.94 0.39
CA ASP A 380 -5.85 -11.79 0.69
C ASP A 380 -6.95 -12.14 1.70
N LEU A 381 -7.64 -11.09 2.15
CA LEU A 381 -8.70 -11.21 3.14
C LEU A 381 -9.95 -11.91 2.57
N ALA A 382 -10.22 -11.80 1.27
CA ALA A 382 -11.40 -12.38 0.65
C ALA A 382 -11.29 -13.92 0.58
N LEU A 383 -10.15 -14.42 0.11
CA LEU A 383 -9.81 -15.84 0.07
C LEU A 383 -9.80 -16.44 1.46
N THR A 384 -9.16 -15.76 2.43
CA THR A 384 -9.13 -16.25 3.81
C THR A 384 -10.55 -16.29 4.41
N ARG A 385 -11.40 -15.28 4.19
CA ARG A 385 -12.80 -15.31 4.66
C ARG A 385 -13.60 -16.46 4.05
N GLU A 386 -13.41 -16.74 2.77
CA GLU A 386 -14.05 -17.86 2.08
C GLU A 386 -13.63 -19.19 2.71
N MET A 387 -12.33 -19.41 2.88
CA MET A 387 -11.78 -20.60 3.52
C MET A 387 -12.33 -20.79 4.94
N LEU A 388 -12.22 -19.76 5.79
CA LEU A 388 -12.72 -19.81 7.16
C LEU A 388 -14.22 -20.08 7.20
N THR A 389 -14.99 -19.55 6.23
CA THR A 389 -16.43 -19.82 6.09
C THR A 389 -16.70 -21.28 5.75
N ALA A 390 -15.95 -21.86 4.82
CA ALA A 390 -16.09 -23.27 4.45
C ALA A 390 -15.69 -24.23 5.58
N MET A 391 -14.78 -23.81 6.48
CA MET A 391 -14.37 -24.58 7.66
C MET A 391 -15.37 -24.52 8.83
N ARG A 392 -16.33 -23.57 8.84
CA ARG A 392 -17.30 -23.37 9.93
C ARG A 392 -18.07 -24.63 10.37
N PRO A 393 -18.51 -25.53 9.48
CA PRO A 393 -19.22 -26.75 9.90
C PRO A 393 -18.39 -27.64 10.84
N ILE A 394 -17.06 -27.59 10.72
CA ILE A 394 -16.13 -28.31 11.60
C ILE A 394 -15.84 -27.47 12.85
N THR A 395 -15.48 -26.20 12.63
CA THR A 395 -14.99 -25.32 13.70
C THR A 395 -16.08 -24.86 14.68
N GLY A 396 -17.36 -25.02 14.33
CA GLY A 396 -18.46 -24.83 15.28
C GLY A 396 -18.46 -25.85 16.43
N SER A 397 -17.89 -27.04 16.23
CA SER A 397 -17.75 -28.09 17.25
C SER A 397 -16.33 -28.22 17.80
N ALA A 398 -15.33 -27.83 17.00
CA ALA A 398 -13.92 -27.82 17.36
C ALA A 398 -13.31 -26.47 16.93
N PRO A 399 -13.52 -25.38 17.70
CA PRO A 399 -13.05 -24.05 17.34
C PRO A 399 -11.53 -24.03 17.06
N ILE A 400 -11.10 -23.15 16.17
CA ILE A 400 -9.68 -22.90 15.95
C ILE A 400 -9.13 -22.26 17.22
N THR A 401 -8.19 -22.93 17.89
CA THR A 401 -7.51 -22.41 19.09
C THR A 401 -6.08 -22.01 18.79
N ASP A 402 -5.49 -22.63 17.77
CA ASP A 402 -4.10 -22.46 17.38
C ASP A 402 -4.03 -22.33 15.85
N ALA A 403 -3.08 -21.54 15.37
CA ALA A 403 -2.71 -21.52 13.96
C ALA A 403 -1.18 -21.63 13.84
N LEU A 404 -0.67 -22.49 12.97
CA LEU A 404 0.73 -22.44 12.56
C LEU A 404 0.83 -21.66 11.26
N ILE A 405 1.76 -20.73 11.22
CA ILE A 405 2.24 -20.09 9.99
C ILE A 405 3.55 -20.75 9.58
N THR A 406 3.55 -21.34 8.38
CA THR A 406 4.66 -22.16 7.90
C THR A 406 5.88 -21.32 7.52
N HIS A 407 5.67 -20.19 6.85
CA HIS A 407 6.70 -19.25 6.41
C HIS A 407 6.10 -17.86 6.16
N SER A 408 6.93 -16.88 5.78
CA SER A 408 6.58 -15.45 5.85
C SER A 408 5.82 -14.89 4.63
N ASN A 409 5.71 -15.64 3.53
CA ASN A 409 5.06 -15.13 2.33
C ASN A 409 3.60 -14.75 2.56
N GLY A 410 3.14 -13.73 1.85
CA GLY A 410 1.81 -13.18 2.01
C GLY A 410 0.67 -14.17 1.80
N ASP A 411 0.85 -15.14 0.89
CA ASP A 411 -0.11 -16.21 0.62
C ASP A 411 -0.25 -17.24 1.74
N HIS A 412 0.47 -17.06 2.84
CA HIS A 412 0.32 -17.85 4.06
C HIS A 412 0.01 -16.98 5.30
N THR A 413 0.15 -15.66 5.22
CA THR A 413 0.16 -14.75 6.39
C THR A 413 -0.85 -13.60 6.35
N HIS A 414 -1.25 -13.12 5.17
CA HIS A 414 -2.06 -11.91 5.05
C HIS A 414 -3.46 -12.04 5.66
N GLY A 415 -3.99 -13.26 5.73
CA GLY A 415 -5.28 -13.54 6.35
C GLY A 415 -5.26 -13.61 7.88
N ASN A 416 -4.10 -13.57 8.54
CA ASN A 416 -3.97 -13.81 9.98
C ASN A 416 -4.83 -12.87 10.83
N GLN A 417 -5.04 -11.63 10.38
CA GLN A 417 -5.88 -10.64 11.07
C GLN A 417 -7.35 -11.07 11.23
N LEU A 418 -7.82 -12.03 10.42
CA LEU A 418 -9.19 -12.51 10.43
C LEU A 418 -9.42 -13.59 11.49
N LEU A 419 -8.35 -14.14 12.07
CA LEU A 419 -8.43 -15.07 13.18
C LEU A 419 -8.83 -14.31 14.44
N ASP A 420 -9.68 -14.92 15.27
CA ASP A 420 -10.07 -14.33 16.55
C ASP A 420 -8.84 -14.05 17.42
N LYS A 421 -8.88 -12.99 18.23
CA LYS A 421 -7.75 -12.60 19.10
C LYS A 421 -7.37 -13.68 20.12
N SER A 422 -8.29 -14.61 20.43
CA SER A 422 -8.01 -15.76 21.30
C SER A 422 -7.26 -16.90 20.62
N VAL A 423 -7.19 -16.93 19.28
CA VAL A 423 -6.39 -17.91 18.54
C VAL A 423 -4.92 -17.61 18.77
N ARG A 424 -4.13 -18.57 19.25
CA ARG A 424 -2.68 -18.44 19.39
C ARG A 424 -2.01 -18.71 18.03
N ILE A 425 -1.32 -17.71 17.49
CA ILE A 425 -0.51 -17.87 16.28
C ILE A 425 0.89 -18.34 16.65
N ILE A 426 1.33 -19.42 16.02
CA ILE A 426 2.63 -20.04 16.20
C ILE A 426 3.41 -19.89 14.89
N ALA A 427 4.70 -19.55 14.97
CA ALA A 427 5.59 -19.56 13.80
C ALA A 427 7.03 -19.89 14.22
N ALA A 428 7.89 -20.28 13.29
CA ALA A 428 9.32 -20.33 13.58
C ALA A 428 9.84 -18.91 13.87
N HIS A 429 10.91 -18.79 14.66
CA HIS A 429 11.46 -17.48 15.01
C HIS A 429 11.82 -16.63 13.77
N GLY A 430 12.53 -17.22 12.79
CA GLY A 430 12.87 -16.52 11.54
C GLY A 430 11.64 -16.15 10.69
N THR A 431 10.56 -16.93 10.76
CA THR A 431 9.30 -16.59 10.06
C THR A 431 8.67 -15.34 10.69
N ALA A 432 8.66 -15.26 12.02
CA ALA A 432 8.14 -14.09 12.72
C ALA A 432 9.00 -12.85 12.46
N GLU A 433 10.33 -12.99 12.41
CA GLU A 433 11.25 -11.90 12.06
C GLU A 433 11.01 -11.39 10.62
N GLU A 434 10.82 -12.28 9.66
CA GLU A 434 10.51 -11.90 8.27
C GLU A 434 9.13 -11.27 8.11
N ILE A 435 8.12 -11.69 8.88
CA ILE A 435 6.80 -11.02 8.87
C ILE A 435 6.93 -9.60 9.42
N GLU A 436 7.76 -9.39 10.44
CA GLU A 436 7.93 -8.08 11.08
C GLU A 436 8.72 -7.09 10.20
N HIS A 437 9.72 -7.57 9.46
CA HIS A 437 10.66 -6.72 8.70
C HIS A 437 10.56 -6.90 7.18
N GLY A 438 9.64 -7.74 6.73
CA GLY A 438 9.44 -8.06 5.32
C GLY A 438 8.77 -6.95 4.54
N MET A 439 8.53 -7.22 3.25
CA MET A 439 7.77 -6.31 2.40
C MET A 439 6.34 -6.17 2.92
N ALA A 440 5.92 -4.94 3.20
CA ALA A 440 4.56 -4.65 3.62
C ALA A 440 3.54 -5.10 2.54
N PRO A 441 2.40 -5.73 2.90
CA PRO A 441 1.44 -6.30 1.96
C PRO A 441 0.98 -5.33 0.88
N GLU A 442 0.78 -4.08 1.26
CA GLU A 442 0.33 -3.03 0.36
C GLU A 442 1.33 -2.78 -0.75
N MET A 443 2.64 -2.98 -0.55
CA MET A 443 3.65 -2.83 -1.62
C MET A 443 3.42 -3.80 -2.79
N LEU A 444 2.71 -4.92 -2.59
CA LEU A 444 2.33 -5.83 -3.67
C LEU A 444 1.28 -5.22 -4.62
N ALA A 445 0.55 -4.19 -4.21
CA ALA A 445 -0.33 -3.42 -5.10
C ALA A 445 0.46 -2.82 -6.28
N MET A 446 1.77 -2.58 -6.13
CA MET A 446 2.63 -2.15 -7.24
C MET A 446 2.61 -3.12 -8.41
N ALA A 447 2.55 -4.43 -8.14
CA ALA A 447 2.49 -5.45 -9.20
C ALA A 447 1.20 -5.34 -10.04
N GLN A 448 0.16 -4.71 -9.49
CA GLN A 448 -1.15 -4.49 -10.13
C GLN A 448 -1.20 -3.14 -10.86
N THR A 449 -0.59 -2.09 -10.27
CA THR A 449 -0.76 -0.70 -10.74
C THR A 449 0.39 -0.20 -11.60
N ALA A 450 1.62 -0.65 -11.38
CA ALA A 450 2.79 -0.12 -12.05
C ALA A 450 2.80 -0.38 -13.55
N ASN A 451 3.39 0.55 -14.30
CA ASN A 451 3.74 0.36 -15.69
C ASN A 451 5.20 -0.12 -15.78
N LEU A 452 5.38 -1.42 -15.93
CA LEU A 452 6.68 -2.10 -16.00
C LEU A 452 7.10 -2.35 -17.45
N GLY A 453 6.51 -1.63 -18.41
CA GLY A 453 6.73 -1.83 -19.83
C GLY A 453 5.86 -2.93 -20.44
N PRO A 454 5.99 -3.20 -21.75
CA PRO A 454 5.03 -3.98 -22.53
C PRO A 454 5.02 -5.48 -22.20
N VAL A 455 6.07 -6.00 -21.56
CA VAL A 455 6.20 -7.43 -21.22
C VAL A 455 5.83 -7.70 -19.76
N ALA A 456 6.44 -6.98 -18.82
CA ALA A 456 6.23 -7.22 -17.40
C ALA A 456 4.86 -6.75 -16.91
N THR A 457 4.30 -5.66 -17.46
CA THR A 457 2.98 -5.14 -17.05
C THR A 457 1.84 -6.18 -17.23
N PRO A 458 1.65 -6.79 -18.42
CA PRO A 458 0.62 -7.83 -18.55
C PRO A 458 0.92 -9.06 -17.69
N TYR A 459 2.19 -9.45 -17.57
CA TYR A 459 2.62 -10.59 -16.74
C TYR A 459 2.24 -10.44 -15.26
N THR A 460 2.49 -9.26 -14.67
CA THR A 460 2.18 -9.01 -13.25
C THR A 460 0.69 -8.81 -13.04
N ARG A 461 -0.01 -8.12 -13.95
CA ARG A 461 -1.47 -7.96 -13.88
C ARG A 461 -2.22 -9.28 -13.99
N GLU A 462 -1.76 -10.20 -14.84
CA GLU A 462 -2.33 -11.55 -14.96
C GLU A 462 -2.17 -12.36 -13.66
N ARG A 463 -0.99 -12.29 -13.02
CA ARG A 463 -0.70 -13.07 -11.81
C ARG A 463 -1.30 -12.49 -10.55
N PHE A 464 -1.22 -11.17 -10.39
CA PHE A 464 -1.54 -10.52 -9.12
C PHE A 464 -2.83 -9.71 -9.16
N GLY A 465 -3.36 -9.34 -10.34
CA GLY A 465 -4.51 -8.45 -10.48
C GLY A 465 -5.84 -9.02 -9.98
N HIS A 466 -5.88 -10.28 -9.57
CA HIS A 466 -7.06 -10.96 -9.03
C HIS A 466 -7.16 -10.89 -7.50
N PHE A 467 -6.09 -10.46 -6.82
CA PHE A 467 -6.03 -10.34 -5.36
C PHE A 467 -6.36 -8.91 -4.91
N ASP A 468 -6.83 -8.77 -3.67
CA ASP A 468 -7.06 -7.47 -3.03
C ASP A 468 -6.09 -7.28 -1.86
N PHE A 469 -5.08 -6.42 -2.05
CA PHE A 469 -4.08 -6.13 -1.03
C PHE A 469 -4.45 -4.95 -0.13
N SER A 470 -5.63 -4.34 -0.31
CA SER A 470 -6.08 -3.23 0.53
C SER A 470 -6.48 -3.71 1.92
N ASN A 471 -6.26 -2.84 2.93
CA ASN A 471 -6.69 -3.06 4.33
C ASN A 471 -6.11 -4.31 5.01
N ILE A 472 -4.98 -4.82 4.51
CA ILE A 472 -4.23 -5.89 5.17
C ILE A 472 -3.38 -5.25 6.28
N THR A 473 -3.52 -5.75 7.49
CA THR A 473 -2.68 -5.44 8.64
C THR A 473 -2.07 -6.74 9.12
N LEU A 474 -0.74 -6.85 9.07
CA LEU A 474 -0.04 -8.05 9.48
C LEU A 474 -0.28 -8.37 10.95
N ARG A 475 -0.75 -9.58 11.23
CA ARG A 475 -0.82 -10.15 12.58
C ARG A 475 0.26 -11.22 12.70
N ASN A 476 1.29 -10.92 13.49
CA ASN A 476 2.44 -11.80 13.70
C ASN A 476 2.16 -12.90 14.76
N ALA A 477 3.14 -13.77 14.98
CA ALA A 477 3.07 -14.89 15.92
C ALA A 477 3.00 -14.43 17.39
N ASP A 478 2.14 -15.09 18.16
CA ASP A 478 2.05 -14.96 19.62
C ASP A 478 3.08 -15.86 20.33
N GLN A 479 3.51 -16.94 19.67
CA GLN A 479 4.51 -17.88 20.16
C GLN A 479 5.47 -18.27 19.04
N THR A 480 6.77 -18.20 19.31
CA THR A 480 7.81 -18.66 18.38
C THR A 480 8.45 -19.97 18.82
N PHE A 481 9.06 -20.69 17.86
CA PHE A 481 9.93 -21.83 18.14
C PHE A 481 11.15 -21.84 17.22
N GLU A 482 12.22 -22.52 17.64
CA GLU A 482 13.50 -22.53 16.90
C GLU A 482 13.56 -23.66 15.87
N ARG A 483 13.50 -24.91 16.34
CA ARG A 483 13.68 -26.11 15.52
C ARG A 483 12.47 -27.02 15.49
N ASN A 484 11.97 -27.40 16.65
CA ASN A 484 10.83 -28.31 16.76
C ASN A 484 9.91 -27.84 17.88
N LEU A 485 8.61 -28.05 17.70
CA LEU A 485 7.59 -27.84 18.71
C LEU A 485 6.53 -28.93 18.57
N SER A 486 6.19 -29.59 19.67
CA SER A 486 5.06 -30.52 19.70
C SER A 486 3.97 -29.95 20.60
N ILE A 487 2.73 -29.93 20.11
CA ILE A 487 1.57 -29.52 20.89
C ILE A 487 0.49 -30.60 20.85
N GLU A 488 -0.48 -30.47 21.76
CA GLU A 488 -1.69 -31.29 21.77
C GLU A 488 -2.89 -30.39 21.49
N VAL A 489 -3.73 -30.78 20.53
CA VAL A 489 -4.94 -30.08 20.14
C VAL A 489 -6.10 -31.05 20.26
N GLY A 490 -6.94 -30.89 21.29
CA GLY A 490 -8.08 -31.76 21.57
C GLY A 490 -7.73 -33.26 21.61
N GLY A 491 -6.65 -33.62 22.32
CA GLY A 491 -6.16 -35.01 22.42
C GLY A 491 -5.30 -35.50 21.26
N ARG A 492 -5.10 -34.69 20.21
CA ARG A 492 -4.28 -35.05 19.03
C ARG A 492 -2.91 -34.39 19.10
N ARG A 493 -1.85 -35.19 18.98
CA ARG A 493 -0.47 -34.70 18.91
C ARG A 493 -0.19 -34.10 17.52
N ILE A 494 0.41 -32.92 17.51
CA ILE A 494 0.86 -32.22 16.29
C ILE A 494 2.33 -31.86 16.48
N ASP A 495 3.17 -32.30 15.55
CA ASP A 495 4.61 -32.02 15.54
C ASP A 495 4.93 -30.97 14.47
N MET A 496 5.61 -29.91 14.85
CA MET A 496 6.02 -28.80 13.99
C MET A 496 7.54 -28.82 13.90
N LEU A 497 8.08 -28.76 12.68
CA LEU A 497 9.52 -28.77 12.43
C LEU A 497 9.88 -27.59 11.53
N ASN A 498 10.79 -26.75 11.97
CA ASN A 498 11.42 -25.72 11.14
C ASN A 498 12.61 -26.34 10.41
N LEU A 499 12.50 -26.44 9.09
CA LEU A 499 13.49 -27.05 8.20
C LEU A 499 14.23 -26.00 7.34
N GLY A 500 13.91 -24.71 7.53
CA GLY A 500 14.59 -23.60 6.87
C GLY A 500 15.96 -23.26 7.50
N PRO A 501 16.71 -22.32 6.90
CA PRO A 501 16.33 -21.54 5.71
C PRO A 501 16.38 -22.38 4.43
N ALA A 502 15.35 -22.23 3.59
CA ALA A 502 15.20 -22.91 2.32
C ALA A 502 14.41 -22.03 1.33
N HIS A 503 13.09 -22.01 1.41
CA HIS A 503 12.26 -21.17 0.56
C HIS A 503 12.35 -19.72 1.05
N THR A 504 12.12 -19.48 2.34
CA THR A 504 12.44 -18.23 3.06
C THR A 504 13.51 -18.45 4.15
N ALA A 505 13.75 -17.47 5.03
CA ALA A 505 14.71 -17.63 6.13
C ALA A 505 14.29 -18.69 7.16
N ALA A 506 13.02 -19.05 7.24
CA ALA A 506 12.52 -20.15 8.05
C ALA A 506 11.27 -20.77 7.45
N ASP A 507 11.25 -22.10 7.37
CA ASP A 507 10.23 -22.86 6.66
C ASP A 507 9.78 -24.05 7.51
N SER A 508 8.55 -23.98 8.00
CA SER A 508 8.00 -24.96 8.94
C SER A 508 7.05 -25.94 8.26
N VAL A 509 7.07 -27.18 8.74
CA VAL A 509 6.15 -28.24 8.33
C VAL A 509 5.35 -28.76 9.52
N VAL A 510 4.13 -29.27 9.27
CA VAL A 510 3.25 -29.87 10.29
C VAL A 510 3.05 -31.33 10.03
N HIS A 511 3.47 -32.18 10.96
CA HIS A 511 3.22 -33.60 10.93
C HIS A 511 2.15 -33.99 11.96
N VAL A 512 1.16 -34.77 11.50
CA VAL A 512 0.07 -35.32 12.31
C VAL A 512 0.19 -36.84 12.30
N PRO A 513 0.95 -37.43 13.25
CA PRO A 513 1.39 -38.82 13.14
C PRO A 513 0.26 -39.85 13.16
N ASP A 514 -0.80 -39.61 13.94
CA ASP A 514 -1.94 -40.54 14.04
C ASP A 514 -2.77 -40.57 12.75
N ALA A 515 -2.85 -39.44 12.04
CA ALA A 515 -3.55 -39.31 10.78
C ALA A 515 -2.68 -39.63 9.55
N GLY A 516 -1.36 -39.69 9.70
CA GLY A 516 -0.42 -39.89 8.60
C GLY A 516 -0.40 -38.74 7.59
N VAL A 517 -0.54 -37.50 8.07
CA VAL A 517 -0.59 -36.30 7.23
C VAL A 517 0.59 -35.38 7.51
N LEU A 518 1.22 -34.88 6.45
CA LEU A 518 2.25 -33.83 6.49
C LEU A 518 1.78 -32.60 5.70
N PHE A 519 1.78 -31.43 6.33
CA PHE A 519 1.64 -30.14 5.65
C PHE A 519 3.04 -29.56 5.41
N GLY A 520 3.39 -29.32 4.15
CA GLY A 520 4.75 -28.93 3.76
C GLY A 520 4.99 -27.42 3.62
N GLY A 521 3.94 -26.60 3.62
CA GLY A 521 4.05 -25.19 3.20
C GLY A 521 4.77 -25.08 1.85
N ASP A 522 5.46 -23.97 1.63
CA ASP A 522 6.20 -23.72 0.39
C ASP A 522 7.53 -24.45 0.30
N LEU A 523 7.81 -25.40 1.19
CA LEU A 523 8.84 -26.40 0.88
C LEU A 523 8.40 -27.35 -0.23
N LEU A 524 7.11 -27.36 -0.61
CA LEU A 524 6.54 -28.23 -1.63
C LEU A 524 5.68 -27.46 -2.64
N PHE A 525 6.13 -27.47 -3.90
CA PHE A 525 5.39 -27.00 -5.08
C PHE A 525 5.17 -28.19 -6.02
N ILE A 526 3.93 -28.70 -6.09
CA ILE A 526 3.63 -29.93 -6.85
C ILE A 526 3.11 -29.58 -8.24
N GLY A 527 3.90 -29.89 -9.27
CA GLY A 527 3.58 -29.52 -10.66
C GLY A 527 3.76 -28.04 -10.98
N CYS A 528 4.30 -27.27 -10.04
CA CYS A 528 4.71 -25.88 -10.17
C CYS A 528 6.20 -25.81 -9.80
N THR A 529 6.97 -24.95 -10.44
CA THR A 529 8.38 -24.77 -10.07
C THR A 529 8.52 -24.09 -8.69
N PRO A 530 9.34 -24.65 -7.79
CA PRO A 530 9.75 -23.97 -6.57
C PRO A 530 10.44 -22.63 -6.87
N ILE A 531 10.33 -21.67 -5.94
CA ILE A 531 11.05 -20.40 -5.99
C ILE A 531 11.93 -20.26 -4.75
N VAL A 532 13.21 -20.00 -4.92
CA VAL A 532 14.19 -19.92 -3.82
C VAL A 532 14.44 -18.46 -3.49
N TRP A 533 13.76 -17.92 -2.48
CA TRP A 533 13.98 -16.53 -2.07
C TRP A 533 15.21 -16.40 -1.17
N ALA A 534 15.40 -17.31 -0.21
CA ALA A 534 16.51 -17.27 0.73
C ALA A 534 17.62 -18.27 0.38
N GLY A 535 17.28 -19.55 0.22
CA GLY A 535 18.25 -20.63 0.09
C GLY A 535 19.04 -20.89 1.39
N PRO A 536 20.15 -21.64 1.33
CA PRO A 536 20.72 -22.24 0.13
C PRO A 536 19.90 -23.43 -0.39
N ILE A 537 19.96 -23.70 -1.69
CA ILE A 537 19.24 -24.84 -2.31
C ILE A 537 19.57 -26.17 -1.62
N ALA A 538 20.81 -26.36 -1.17
CA ALA A 538 21.23 -27.58 -0.48
C ALA A 538 20.46 -27.83 0.84
N ASN A 539 20.08 -26.77 1.56
CA ASN A 539 19.26 -26.91 2.77
C ASN A 539 17.86 -27.40 2.43
N TRP A 540 17.27 -26.89 1.35
CA TRP A 540 15.95 -27.33 0.90
C TRP A 540 15.96 -28.81 0.47
N VAL A 541 17.03 -29.27 -0.19
CA VAL A 541 17.22 -30.71 -0.47
C VAL A 541 17.23 -31.54 0.81
N ALA A 542 17.94 -31.08 1.86
CA ALA A 542 17.96 -31.75 3.17
C ALA A 542 16.60 -31.70 3.89
N ALA A 543 15.83 -30.61 3.71
CA ALA A 543 14.47 -30.50 4.20
C ALA A 543 13.55 -31.54 3.54
N CYS A 544 13.69 -31.75 2.22
CA CYS A 544 12.98 -32.81 1.50
C CYS A 544 13.35 -34.21 2.04
N ASP A 545 14.62 -34.48 2.29
CA ASP A 545 15.09 -35.75 2.87
C ASP A 545 14.50 -35.98 4.28
N THR A 546 14.41 -34.92 5.08
CA THR A 546 13.77 -34.96 6.42
C THR A 546 12.28 -35.25 6.31
N MET A 547 11.56 -34.59 5.41
CA MET A 547 10.13 -34.83 5.19
C MET A 547 9.84 -36.26 4.69
N ILE A 548 10.67 -36.79 3.79
CA ILE A 548 10.55 -38.19 3.34
C ILE A 548 10.73 -39.16 4.51
N ALA A 549 11.63 -38.87 5.45
CA ALA A 549 11.88 -39.70 6.62
C ALA A 549 10.72 -39.69 7.65
N LEU A 550 9.79 -38.74 7.58
CA LEU A 550 8.58 -38.73 8.42
C LEU A 550 7.57 -39.81 7.99
N ASP A 551 7.70 -40.36 6.78
CA ASP A 551 6.89 -41.48 6.25
C ASP A 551 5.37 -41.21 6.25
N ALA A 552 4.97 -39.95 6.04
CA ALA A 552 3.56 -39.57 5.93
C ALA A 552 3.00 -39.98 4.56
N PRO A 553 1.96 -40.85 4.49
CA PRO A 553 1.37 -41.29 3.23
C PRO A 553 0.58 -40.21 2.49
N THR A 554 0.16 -39.15 3.19
CA THR A 554 -0.58 -38.03 2.63
C THR A 554 0.17 -36.73 2.90
N VAL A 555 0.42 -35.97 1.84
CA VAL A 555 1.20 -34.73 1.90
C VAL A 555 0.39 -33.60 1.27
N VAL A 556 0.17 -32.53 2.05
CA VAL A 556 -0.48 -31.30 1.61
C VAL A 556 0.62 -30.27 1.30
N PRO A 557 0.91 -29.96 0.03
CA PRO A 557 1.90 -28.96 -0.32
C PRO A 557 1.36 -27.54 -0.13
N GLY A 558 2.25 -26.54 -0.06
CA GLY A 558 1.87 -25.13 -0.13
C GLY A 558 1.23 -24.79 -1.48
N HIS A 559 1.74 -25.35 -2.57
CA HIS A 559 1.18 -25.15 -3.90
C HIS A 559 0.99 -26.46 -4.68
N GLY A 560 -0.13 -26.55 -5.40
CA GLY A 560 -0.45 -27.71 -6.25
C GLY A 560 -1.31 -28.78 -5.57
N PRO A 561 -1.52 -29.94 -6.21
CA PRO A 561 -2.41 -30.97 -5.68
C PRO A 561 -1.83 -31.72 -4.48
N ILE A 562 -2.71 -32.22 -3.62
CA ILE A 562 -2.38 -33.16 -2.53
C ILE A 562 -1.68 -34.39 -3.10
N THR A 563 -0.59 -34.79 -2.45
CA THR A 563 0.38 -35.77 -2.94
C THR A 563 0.79 -36.74 -1.83
N ASP A 564 1.92 -37.42 -2.04
CA ASP A 564 2.57 -38.40 -1.18
C ASP A 564 4.11 -38.16 -1.18
N PRO A 565 4.94 -39.06 -0.60
CA PRO A 565 6.39 -38.89 -0.63
C PRO A 565 7.03 -38.81 -2.04
N ASP A 566 6.39 -39.27 -3.11
CA ASP A 566 6.88 -39.09 -4.48
C ASP A 566 6.80 -37.63 -4.93
N GLY A 567 5.81 -36.88 -4.47
CA GLY A 567 5.75 -35.43 -4.68
C GLY A 567 6.95 -34.71 -4.07
N ILE A 568 7.37 -35.12 -2.87
CA ILE A 568 8.55 -34.58 -2.19
C ILE A 568 9.83 -34.92 -2.97
N ARG A 569 9.94 -36.16 -3.48
CA ARG A 569 11.06 -36.59 -4.32
C ARG A 569 11.15 -35.80 -5.63
N ALA A 570 10.01 -35.46 -6.23
CA ALA A 570 9.98 -34.65 -7.44
C ALA A 570 10.51 -33.22 -7.19
N VAL A 571 10.07 -32.56 -6.11
CA VAL A 571 10.57 -31.23 -5.72
C VAL A 571 12.07 -31.28 -5.44
N ARG A 572 12.52 -32.28 -4.67
CA ARG A 572 13.94 -32.53 -4.40
C ARG A 572 14.74 -32.70 -5.70
N GLY A 573 14.22 -33.48 -6.65
CA GLY A 573 14.84 -33.73 -7.95
C GLY A 573 15.02 -32.44 -8.76
N TYR A 574 14.00 -31.57 -8.78
CA TYR A 574 14.07 -30.27 -9.44
C TYR A 574 15.18 -29.39 -8.84
N LEU A 575 15.24 -29.30 -7.51
CA LEU A 575 16.23 -28.47 -6.81
C LEU A 575 17.66 -28.92 -7.11
N VAL A 576 17.91 -30.23 -7.07
CA VAL A 576 19.22 -30.81 -7.44
C VAL A 576 19.54 -30.51 -8.90
N HIS A 577 18.59 -30.72 -9.81
CA HIS A 577 18.78 -30.47 -11.25
C HIS A 577 19.15 -29.01 -11.54
N VAL A 578 18.41 -28.04 -10.99
CA VAL A 578 18.69 -26.62 -11.20
C VAL A 578 20.05 -26.22 -10.61
N ALA A 579 20.40 -26.72 -9.42
CA ALA A 579 21.71 -26.47 -8.83
C ALA A 579 22.86 -27.00 -9.70
N GLU A 580 22.75 -28.23 -10.20
CA GLU A 580 23.74 -28.85 -11.08
C GLU A 580 23.91 -28.09 -12.40
N GLN A 581 22.79 -27.67 -13.03
CA GLN A 581 22.82 -26.88 -14.26
C GLN A 581 23.46 -25.51 -14.03
N ALA A 582 23.08 -24.81 -12.96
CA ALA A 582 23.65 -23.51 -12.61
C ALA A 582 25.15 -23.60 -12.31
N GLU A 583 25.61 -24.61 -11.57
CA GLU A 583 27.03 -24.85 -11.30
C GLU A 583 27.83 -25.20 -12.57
N ALA A 584 27.24 -25.97 -13.48
CA ALA A 584 27.86 -26.28 -14.77
C ALA A 584 28.02 -25.01 -15.62
N ALA A 585 27.01 -24.13 -15.64
CA ALA A 585 27.08 -22.83 -16.30
C ALA A 585 28.13 -21.90 -15.66
N TYR A 586 28.18 -21.85 -14.33
CA TYR A 586 29.16 -21.07 -13.57
C TYR A 586 30.60 -21.52 -13.88
N ARG A 587 30.86 -22.84 -13.89
CA ARG A 587 32.18 -23.39 -14.27
C ARG A 587 32.59 -23.09 -15.72
N ARG A 588 31.63 -22.82 -16.60
CA ARG A 588 31.89 -22.37 -17.98
C ARG A 588 32.15 -20.86 -18.08
N GLY A 589 32.05 -20.12 -16.98
CA GLY A 589 32.26 -18.68 -16.94
C GLY A 589 31.07 -17.87 -17.45
N LEU A 590 29.87 -18.46 -17.52
CA LEU A 590 28.65 -17.71 -17.86
C LEU A 590 28.23 -16.88 -16.65
N SER A 591 27.74 -15.66 -16.90
CA SER A 591 27.03 -14.87 -15.90
C SER A 591 25.73 -15.56 -15.47
N TRP A 592 25.20 -15.20 -14.31
CA TRP A 592 23.95 -15.79 -13.80
C TRP A 592 22.77 -15.55 -14.76
N ALA A 593 22.71 -14.39 -15.41
CA ALA A 593 21.65 -14.05 -16.37
C ALA A 593 21.76 -14.91 -17.64
N GLU A 594 22.98 -15.11 -18.17
CA GLU A 594 23.22 -16.03 -19.30
C GLU A 594 22.90 -17.47 -18.94
N ALA A 595 23.21 -17.89 -17.70
CA ALA A 595 22.88 -19.21 -17.20
C ALA A 595 21.36 -19.41 -17.11
N ALA A 596 20.63 -18.45 -16.55
CA ALA A 596 19.16 -18.49 -16.50
C ALA A 596 18.54 -18.55 -17.91
N ASP A 597 19.10 -17.83 -18.88
CA ASP A 597 18.63 -17.85 -20.27
C ASP A 597 18.99 -19.14 -21.02
N THR A 598 19.93 -19.95 -20.54
CA THR A 598 20.38 -21.18 -21.22
C THR A 598 20.13 -22.47 -20.45
N ILE A 599 19.52 -22.39 -19.28
CA ILE A 599 19.22 -23.54 -18.44
C ILE A 599 18.27 -24.52 -19.15
N ASP A 600 18.62 -25.80 -19.10
CA ASP A 600 17.74 -26.89 -19.52
C ASP A 600 16.94 -27.36 -18.31
N LEU A 601 15.62 -27.25 -18.35
CA LEU A 601 14.73 -27.71 -17.28
C LEU A 601 14.39 -29.21 -17.37
N GLY A 602 14.79 -29.90 -18.45
CA GLY A 602 14.55 -31.33 -18.61
C GLY A 602 13.08 -31.71 -18.46
N GLU A 603 12.80 -32.72 -17.63
CA GLU A 603 11.43 -33.19 -17.35
C GLU A 603 10.55 -32.14 -16.65
N TYR A 604 11.17 -31.17 -15.96
CA TYR A 604 10.47 -30.11 -15.22
C TYR A 604 10.01 -28.95 -16.13
N ALA A 605 10.38 -28.94 -17.41
CA ALA A 605 10.01 -27.89 -18.36
C ALA A 605 8.48 -27.74 -18.56
N THR A 606 7.71 -28.74 -18.16
CA THR A 606 6.23 -28.75 -18.25
C THR A 606 5.53 -28.30 -16.96
N TRP A 607 6.27 -28.02 -15.89
CA TRP A 607 5.72 -27.51 -14.65
C TRP A 607 5.27 -26.06 -14.82
N LEU A 608 4.25 -25.66 -14.07
CA LEU A 608 3.77 -24.27 -14.06
C LEU A 608 4.85 -23.33 -13.54
N ASP A 609 4.78 -22.07 -13.99
CA ASP A 609 5.66 -20.97 -13.58
C ASP A 609 7.15 -21.22 -13.82
N ALA A 610 7.51 -21.91 -14.91
CA ALA A 610 8.88 -22.26 -15.27
C ALA A 610 9.87 -21.07 -15.21
N GLU A 611 9.38 -19.84 -15.40
CA GLU A 611 10.15 -18.61 -15.27
C GLU A 611 10.80 -18.40 -13.90
N ARG A 612 10.27 -19.00 -12.82
CA ARG A 612 10.86 -18.96 -11.46
C ARG A 612 12.30 -19.47 -11.41
N VAL A 613 12.71 -20.24 -12.43
CA VAL A 613 14.11 -20.66 -12.61
C VAL A 613 15.09 -19.48 -12.65
N VAL A 614 14.66 -18.30 -13.08
CA VAL A 614 15.48 -17.08 -13.06
C VAL A 614 15.94 -16.77 -11.63
N VAL A 615 15.02 -16.82 -10.67
CA VAL A 615 15.32 -16.58 -9.24
C VAL A 615 16.18 -17.70 -8.67
N ASN A 616 15.90 -18.95 -9.03
CA ASN A 616 16.64 -20.11 -8.52
C ASN A 616 18.10 -20.13 -9.00
N VAL A 617 18.34 -19.81 -10.28
CA VAL A 617 19.69 -19.69 -10.83
C VAL A 617 20.41 -18.48 -10.22
N TYR A 618 19.72 -17.35 -10.11
CA TYR A 618 20.25 -16.16 -9.45
C TYR A 618 20.73 -16.46 -8.03
N GLN A 619 19.88 -17.11 -7.21
CA GLN A 619 20.27 -17.46 -5.85
C GLN A 619 21.41 -18.47 -5.79
N ARG A 620 21.41 -19.49 -6.66
CA ARG A 620 22.54 -20.42 -6.71
C ARG A 620 23.85 -19.70 -7.05
N TYR A 621 23.82 -18.70 -7.92
CA TYR A 621 24.99 -17.88 -8.21
C TYR A 621 25.45 -17.03 -7.03
N ARG A 622 24.53 -16.50 -6.20
CA ARG A 622 24.89 -15.82 -4.94
C ARG A 622 25.55 -16.76 -3.93
N GLU A 623 25.11 -18.02 -3.90
CA GLU A 623 25.72 -19.06 -3.06
C GLU A 623 27.15 -19.42 -3.53
N LEU A 624 27.40 -19.40 -4.84
CA LEU A 624 28.70 -19.72 -5.44
C LEU A 624 29.68 -18.54 -5.42
N ASP A 625 29.16 -17.32 -5.61
CA ASP A 625 29.94 -16.07 -5.62
C ASP A 625 29.23 -14.99 -4.79
N PRO A 626 29.73 -14.70 -3.58
CA PRO A 626 29.21 -13.62 -2.72
C PRO A 626 29.30 -12.21 -3.33
N GLN A 627 30.05 -12.01 -4.42
CA GLN A 627 30.12 -10.74 -5.16
C GLN A 627 28.96 -10.56 -6.15
N THR A 628 28.13 -11.59 -6.36
CA THR A 628 26.92 -11.48 -7.20
C THR A 628 26.01 -10.39 -6.62
N PRO A 629 25.62 -9.36 -7.42
CA PRO A 629 24.84 -8.25 -6.91
C PRO A 629 23.50 -8.66 -6.30
N GLN A 630 23.12 -8.01 -5.21
CA GLN A 630 21.77 -8.12 -4.66
C GLN A 630 20.78 -7.35 -5.57
N LEU A 631 19.69 -8.01 -5.95
CA LEU A 631 18.65 -7.46 -6.82
C LEU A 631 17.34 -7.37 -6.04
N GLU A 632 16.57 -6.33 -6.36
CA GLU A 632 15.22 -6.16 -5.83
C GLU A 632 14.25 -7.20 -6.39
N VAL A 633 13.28 -7.60 -5.58
CA VAL A 633 12.25 -8.59 -5.96
C VAL A 633 11.54 -8.22 -7.25
N MET A 634 11.23 -6.95 -7.44
CA MET A 634 10.57 -6.47 -8.66
C MET A 634 11.44 -6.57 -9.90
N ALA A 635 12.75 -6.36 -9.77
CA ALA A 635 13.68 -6.56 -10.88
C ALA A 635 13.70 -8.04 -11.29
N LEU A 636 13.71 -8.95 -10.31
CA LEU A 636 13.60 -10.39 -10.57
C LEU A 636 12.26 -10.77 -11.20
N LEU A 637 11.14 -10.15 -10.81
CA LEU A 637 9.83 -10.34 -11.46
C LEU A 637 9.81 -9.87 -12.92
N VAL A 638 10.42 -8.72 -13.23
CA VAL A 638 10.56 -8.24 -14.60
C VAL A 638 11.39 -9.23 -15.43
N MET A 639 12.50 -9.72 -14.89
CA MET A 639 13.35 -10.69 -15.59
C MET A 639 12.66 -12.05 -15.81
N GLN A 640 11.84 -12.51 -14.86
CA GLN A 640 10.98 -13.68 -15.03
C GLN A 640 9.98 -13.48 -16.19
N ALA A 641 9.34 -12.31 -16.26
CA ALA A 641 8.41 -11.98 -17.35
C ALA A 641 9.11 -11.98 -18.72
N GLU A 642 10.28 -11.38 -18.81
CA GLU A 642 11.10 -11.36 -20.03
C GLU A 642 11.55 -12.77 -20.44
N TRP A 643 11.98 -13.58 -19.48
CA TRP A 643 12.38 -14.97 -19.72
C TRP A 643 11.23 -15.79 -20.29
N LEU A 644 10.01 -15.63 -19.74
CA LEU A 644 8.82 -16.33 -20.20
C LEU A 644 8.43 -15.89 -21.61
N ALA A 645 8.46 -14.58 -21.88
CA ALA A 645 8.13 -14.01 -23.19
C ALA A 645 9.04 -14.52 -24.30
N LYS A 646 10.36 -14.65 -24.05
CA LYS A 646 11.34 -15.20 -25.01
C LYS A 646 11.06 -16.65 -25.43
N ARG A 647 10.34 -17.42 -24.60
CA ARG A 647 10.07 -18.86 -24.80
C ARG A 647 8.65 -19.18 -25.21
N SER A 648 7.76 -18.20 -25.09
CA SER A 648 6.37 -18.30 -25.54
C SER A 648 6.16 -17.77 -26.96
N ALA A 649 7.16 -17.06 -27.49
CA ALA A 649 7.27 -16.62 -28.89
C ALA A 649 7.89 -17.72 -29.76
#